data_AF-A0A4U5N7Z1-F1
#
_entry.id   AF-A0A4U5N7Z1-F1
#
_cell.length_a   1.000
_cell.length_b   1.000
_cell.length_c   1.000
_cell.angle_alpha   90.00
_cell.angle_beta   90.00
_cell.angle_gamma   90.00
#
_symmetry.space_group_name_H-M   'P 1'
#
loop_
_entity.id
_entity.type
_entity.pdbx_description
1 polymer ?
#
loop_
_entity_poly.entity_id
_entity_poly.type
_entity_poly.pdbx_seq_one_letter_code
_entity_poly.pdbx_strand_id
1 'polypeptide(L)'
;MEFVGSHEDPENIEQIEETTRGAVSLMYKLKFPKICTTADIEHKVGKILKLIQNNGPAKKGKIPEDSKKRSELVELVEDFHKQYQSLYAQYDYLRAEMGKKAPGRKEKESTSSSSFSDSEYYSPDIGSGLLIDMHLEASEYGSAGELDAASLEATGLKHRLTSATAENEALRTKYSAELQEADTVNKQNRELSALVKVHELHDSQASAQIKELEGQLATLKTEMDSLHTLKKDFEAQIENKAAEAKHLQEKNSQLLSRVSELKLMSKEKGDEISTIQKQLKDGEKNFTSRIEDLMAQVNNLQLETVSLRSQNAKLEASKRKEVSAQAKGLKNRINILQKELESFRGEKSQLEAQLNMKTKEVAENLLRTETLEGEIAKKAITEQELLKEKETFLVQREDLELEANSIRNQKNRLEELIRSKNQETDQLREEGERMHARILELEGILLDRGDSFSPCQKEYDSRENETSTQIMALKSQVFSLQQDLDSLLSEKSLVETQNERLRRDVMQIQFQMENEVHNLTSKVGEQQKILKDKEDTIKKLTEETKVVRHHLLDSPKYRSLDSPKYRSLDSPRTNPQSLERKIEELAGSFHMKMENHIRILYQRILVAEQIHAETKDSYKKMKDRLDQENIELNEKTKAFEGELRKIREMFLDAGEVFSGAETMLKKFYEDNEILSDPICRISNELQFAKRWITETKDEIKKLKHNVDSLTLQLNGKEEKELLLREKVWKLEAKLSKEGGEKLNSVSQLERMVVNLEQQVKHKEDIFLGVSEEKREAIRQLCILVDYHRSRYDHLREAISKKTVHIKRVA
;
A
#
# COMPACT_ATOMS: atom_id res chain seq x y z
N MET A 1 46.43 -122.79 -83.57
CA MET A 1 47.68 -122.44 -84.27
C MET A 1 48.71 -122.07 -83.21
N GLU A 2 50.00 -122.29 -83.50
CA GLU A 2 51.14 -122.13 -82.58
C GLU A 2 51.18 -120.79 -81.80
N PHE A 3 51.57 -120.78 -80.51
CA PHE A 3 52.94 -120.57 -79.98
C PHE A 3 53.62 -119.31 -80.61
N VAL A 4 54.16 -118.33 -79.87
CA VAL A 4 54.93 -118.29 -78.60
C VAL A 4 54.61 -116.96 -77.87
N GLY A 5 54.77 -116.73 -76.56
CA GLY A 5 55.23 -117.59 -75.46
C GLY A 5 56.26 -116.89 -74.53
N SER A 6 55.76 -116.16 -73.53
CA SER A 6 56.50 -115.60 -72.37
C SER A 6 55.47 -115.39 -71.25
N HIS A 7 55.46 -116.10 -70.11
CA HIS A 7 56.51 -116.17 -69.07
C HIS A 7 57.07 -114.76 -68.78
N GLU A 8 56.49 -114.02 -67.84
CA GLU A 8 56.52 -114.20 -66.37
C GLU A 8 57.59 -113.29 -65.77
N ASP A 9 57.19 -112.41 -64.86
CA ASP A 9 57.89 -112.23 -63.59
C ASP A 9 56.95 -111.56 -62.58
N PRO A 10 56.71 -112.14 -61.39
CA PRO A 10 55.88 -111.51 -60.36
C PRO A 10 56.55 -110.25 -59.79
N GLU A 11 57.88 -110.13 -59.90
CA GLU A 11 58.63 -108.92 -59.54
C GLU A 11 58.08 -107.67 -60.25
N ASN A 12 57.51 -107.79 -61.45
CA ASN A 12 57.00 -106.62 -62.17
C ASN A 12 55.68 -106.08 -61.57
N ILE A 13 54.88 -106.92 -60.90
CA ILE A 13 53.73 -106.44 -60.11
C ILE A 13 54.20 -105.89 -58.77
N GLU A 14 55.12 -106.59 -58.08
CA GLU A 14 55.62 -106.15 -56.77
C GLU A 14 56.43 -104.86 -56.85
N GLN A 15 57.23 -104.66 -57.90
CA GLN A 15 57.99 -103.43 -58.13
C GLN A 15 57.08 -102.26 -58.58
N ILE A 16 55.96 -102.52 -59.26
CA ILE A 16 54.94 -101.50 -59.53
C ILE A 16 54.14 -101.15 -58.25
N GLU A 17 53.77 -102.13 -57.43
CA GLU A 17 53.13 -101.87 -56.13
C GLU A 17 54.09 -101.16 -55.16
N GLU A 18 55.37 -101.54 -55.07
CA GLU A 18 56.32 -100.91 -54.17
C GLU A 18 56.74 -99.52 -54.66
N THR A 19 56.88 -99.30 -55.98
CA THR A 19 57.11 -97.96 -56.54
C THR A 19 55.91 -97.04 -56.31
N THR A 20 54.67 -97.53 -56.45
CA THR A 20 53.46 -96.73 -56.16
C THR A 20 53.27 -96.50 -54.66
N ARG A 21 53.46 -97.52 -53.81
CA ARG A 21 53.42 -97.42 -52.34
C ARG A 21 54.53 -96.49 -51.81
N GLY A 22 55.71 -96.52 -52.42
CA GLY A 22 56.82 -95.61 -52.17
C GLY A 22 56.53 -94.17 -52.61
N ALA A 23 55.98 -93.96 -53.81
CA ALA A 23 55.59 -92.64 -54.32
C ALA A 23 54.47 -92.02 -53.48
N VAL A 24 53.48 -92.81 -53.03
CA VAL A 24 52.42 -92.36 -52.10
C VAL A 24 53.01 -92.03 -50.73
N SER A 25 53.90 -92.87 -50.19
CA SER A 25 54.61 -92.62 -48.93
C SER A 25 55.43 -91.32 -48.96
N LEU A 26 56.10 -91.02 -50.07
CA LEU A 26 56.84 -89.76 -50.27
C LEU A 26 55.92 -88.55 -50.47
N MET A 27 54.81 -88.69 -51.21
CA MET A 27 53.79 -87.62 -51.32
C MET A 27 53.22 -87.23 -49.95
N TYR A 28 52.91 -88.21 -49.09
CA TYR A 28 52.41 -87.94 -47.74
C TYR A 28 53.47 -87.39 -46.77
N LYS A 29 54.77 -87.59 -47.02
CA LYS A 29 55.85 -87.12 -46.11
C LYS A 29 56.50 -85.78 -46.48
N LEU A 30 56.37 -85.30 -47.71
CA LEU A 30 57.08 -84.09 -48.18
C LEU A 30 56.24 -82.80 -48.28
N LYS A 31 54.95 -82.81 -47.90
CA LYS A 31 54.07 -81.62 -48.04
C LYS A 31 53.33 -81.12 -46.80
N PHE A 32 53.55 -81.72 -45.62
CA PHE A 32 52.94 -81.25 -44.36
C PHE A 32 53.95 -81.20 -43.19
N PRO A 33 54.30 -80.01 -42.69
CA PRO A 33 54.88 -79.84 -41.36
C PRO A 33 53.95 -80.40 -40.28
N LYS A 34 54.53 -80.90 -39.18
CA LYS A 34 53.78 -81.52 -38.06
C LYS A 34 52.62 -80.64 -37.59
N ILE A 35 51.39 -81.12 -37.76
CA ILE A 35 50.21 -80.52 -37.13
C ILE A 35 50.31 -80.78 -35.62
N CYS A 36 50.27 -79.70 -34.84
CA CYS A 36 50.23 -79.73 -33.37
C CYS A 36 48.97 -80.49 -32.92
N THR A 37 49.08 -81.46 -32.02
CA THR A 37 47.90 -82.27 -31.66
C THR A 37 46.90 -81.42 -30.85
N THR A 38 45.62 -81.79 -30.87
CA THR A 38 44.60 -81.10 -30.05
C THR A 38 44.95 -81.13 -28.56
N ALA A 39 45.56 -82.21 -28.08
CA ALA A 39 46.08 -82.30 -26.72
C ALA A 39 47.24 -81.32 -26.42
N ASP A 40 48.16 -81.08 -27.37
CA ASP A 40 49.22 -80.07 -27.23
C ASP A 40 48.63 -78.66 -27.14
N ILE A 41 47.61 -78.37 -27.95
CA ILE A 41 46.87 -77.11 -27.98
C ILE A 41 46.16 -76.88 -26.64
N GLU A 42 45.39 -77.86 -26.16
CA GLU A 42 44.68 -77.81 -24.87
C GLU A 42 45.65 -77.66 -23.69
N HIS A 43 46.77 -78.38 -23.68
CA HIS A 43 47.79 -78.27 -22.64
C HIS A 43 48.43 -76.86 -22.62
N LYS A 44 48.76 -76.28 -23.78
CA LYS A 44 49.27 -74.89 -23.85
C LYS A 44 48.22 -73.87 -23.38
N VAL A 45 46.95 -74.01 -23.79
CA VAL A 45 45.84 -73.14 -23.36
C VAL A 45 45.62 -73.23 -21.84
N GLY A 46 45.65 -74.44 -21.27
CA GLY A 46 45.57 -74.62 -19.81
C GLY A 46 46.73 -73.98 -19.04
N LYS A 47 47.92 -73.90 -19.66
CA LYS A 47 49.09 -73.21 -19.10
C LYS A 47 48.95 -71.68 -19.16
N ILE A 48 48.42 -71.15 -20.27
CA ILE A 48 48.04 -69.73 -20.45
C ILE A 48 47.01 -69.30 -19.39
N LEU A 49 45.94 -70.08 -19.21
CA LEU A 49 44.89 -69.79 -18.23
C LEU A 49 45.44 -69.73 -16.79
N LYS A 50 46.30 -70.67 -16.39
CA LYS A 50 46.93 -70.66 -15.05
C LYS A 50 47.85 -69.46 -14.82
N LEU A 51 48.52 -68.94 -15.86
CA LEU A 51 49.32 -67.71 -15.77
C LEU A 51 48.47 -66.44 -15.65
N ILE A 52 47.26 -66.44 -16.21
CA ILE A 52 46.31 -65.32 -16.10
C ILE A 52 45.62 -65.32 -14.72
N GLN A 53 45.13 -66.49 -14.28
CA GLN A 53 44.25 -66.64 -13.11
C GLN A 53 44.92 -66.36 -11.75
N ASN A 54 46.25 -66.42 -11.67
CA ASN A 54 47.02 -66.15 -10.44
C ASN A 54 47.23 -64.66 -10.12
N ASN A 55 46.78 -63.72 -10.96
CA ASN A 55 47.01 -62.28 -10.78
C ASN A 55 45.92 -61.59 -9.94
N GLY A 56 45.89 -61.87 -8.62
CA GLY A 56 45.08 -61.11 -7.66
C GLY A 56 45.64 -59.70 -7.36
N PRO A 57 44.84 -58.78 -6.82
CA PRO A 57 45.26 -57.39 -6.58
C PRO A 57 46.29 -57.26 -5.46
N ALA A 58 47.54 -56.97 -5.81
CA ALA A 58 48.63 -56.81 -4.86
C ALA A 58 48.55 -55.50 -4.05
N LYS A 59 48.80 -55.58 -2.74
CA LYS A 59 49.10 -54.39 -1.92
C LYS A 59 50.50 -53.86 -2.27
N LYS A 60 50.67 -52.53 -2.24
CA LYS A 60 51.95 -51.85 -2.58
C LYS A 60 53.12 -52.44 -1.78
N GLY A 61 54.26 -52.73 -2.43
CA GLY A 61 55.53 -52.79 -1.69
C GLY A 61 56.74 -53.62 -2.15
N LYS A 62 56.76 -54.29 -3.30
CA LYS A 62 58.00 -54.80 -3.97
C LYS A 62 57.69 -55.44 -5.33
N ILE A 63 58.59 -55.27 -6.30
CA ILE A 63 58.59 -55.90 -7.64
C ILE A 63 60.06 -56.25 -7.94
N PRO A 64 60.40 -57.52 -8.26
CA PRO A 64 60.80 -57.83 -9.64
C PRO A 64 60.50 -59.27 -10.10
N GLU A 65 59.27 -59.79 -9.92
CA GLU A 65 58.94 -61.18 -10.32
C GLU A 65 57.83 -61.30 -11.39
N ASP A 66 56.95 -60.30 -11.53
CA ASP A 66 55.79 -60.41 -12.44
C ASP A 66 56.11 -60.11 -13.91
N SER A 67 57.22 -59.41 -14.19
CA SER A 67 57.70 -59.15 -15.54
C SER A 67 58.04 -60.44 -16.29
N LYS A 68 58.68 -61.39 -15.61
CA LYS A 68 59.08 -62.69 -16.19
C LYS A 68 57.87 -63.60 -16.46
N LYS A 69 56.88 -63.60 -15.55
CA LYS A 69 55.60 -64.30 -15.76
C LYS A 69 54.83 -63.73 -16.95
N ARG A 70 54.92 -62.40 -17.17
CA ARG A 70 54.39 -61.75 -18.38
C ARG A 70 55.16 -62.09 -19.66
N SER A 71 56.50 -62.17 -19.64
CA SER A 71 57.25 -62.56 -20.85
C SER A 71 56.99 -64.01 -21.25
N GLU A 72 56.97 -64.95 -20.29
CA GLU A 72 56.61 -66.35 -20.54
C GLU A 72 55.19 -66.51 -21.11
N LEU A 73 54.24 -65.66 -20.66
CA LEU A 73 52.88 -65.62 -21.21
C LEU A 73 52.83 -65.07 -22.65
N VAL A 74 53.63 -64.04 -22.96
CA VAL A 74 53.69 -63.44 -24.31
C VAL A 74 54.36 -64.39 -25.31
N GLU A 75 55.49 -65.00 -24.96
CA GLU A 75 56.18 -65.98 -25.81
C GLU A 75 55.26 -67.18 -26.16
N LEU A 76 54.47 -67.67 -25.20
CA LEU A 76 53.57 -68.80 -25.40
C LEU A 76 52.35 -68.45 -26.28
N VAL A 77 51.93 -67.18 -26.31
CA VAL A 77 50.90 -66.66 -27.23
C VAL A 77 51.48 -66.40 -28.62
N GLU A 78 52.72 -65.92 -28.73
CA GLU A 78 53.39 -65.75 -30.02
C GLU A 78 53.68 -67.07 -30.73
N ASP A 79 54.11 -68.12 -30.01
CA ASP A 79 54.26 -69.48 -30.57
C ASP A 79 52.93 -69.99 -31.14
N PHE A 80 51.83 -69.81 -30.40
CA PHE A 80 50.48 -70.13 -30.86
C PHE A 80 50.11 -69.39 -32.15
N HIS A 81 50.40 -68.09 -32.23
CA HIS A 81 50.08 -67.29 -33.41
C HIS A 81 50.92 -67.71 -34.63
N LYS A 82 52.21 -68.04 -34.43
CA LYS A 82 53.10 -68.56 -35.49
C LYS A 82 52.63 -69.93 -35.99
N GLN A 83 52.17 -70.82 -35.10
CA GLN A 83 51.60 -72.12 -35.48
C GLN A 83 50.29 -71.96 -36.27
N TYR A 84 49.40 -71.05 -35.86
CA TYR A 84 48.18 -70.73 -36.60
C TYR A 84 48.45 -70.16 -38.01
N GLN A 85 49.38 -69.21 -38.14
CA GLN A 85 49.77 -68.66 -39.45
C GLN A 85 50.37 -69.73 -40.37
N SER A 86 51.18 -70.65 -39.84
CA SER A 86 51.78 -71.74 -40.62
C SER A 86 50.73 -72.73 -41.15
N LEU A 87 49.67 -73.00 -40.38
CA LEU A 87 48.55 -73.83 -40.81
C LEU A 87 47.71 -73.12 -41.89
N TYR A 88 47.45 -71.82 -41.73
CA TYR A 88 46.68 -71.03 -42.69
C TYR A 88 47.40 -70.94 -44.05
N ALA A 89 48.71 -70.76 -44.06
CA ALA A 89 49.52 -70.74 -45.29
C ALA A 89 49.49 -72.07 -46.07
N GLN A 90 49.40 -73.22 -45.38
CA GLN A 90 49.23 -74.53 -46.02
C GLN A 90 47.86 -74.69 -46.67
N TYR A 91 46.81 -74.17 -46.03
CA TYR A 91 45.45 -74.18 -46.56
C TYR A 91 45.31 -73.34 -47.84
N ASP A 92 45.88 -72.13 -47.88
CA ASP A 92 45.92 -71.30 -49.09
C ASP A 92 46.78 -71.94 -50.21
N TYR A 93 47.87 -72.64 -49.86
CA TYR A 93 48.68 -73.38 -50.84
C TYR A 93 47.88 -74.52 -51.50
N LEU A 94 47.17 -75.33 -50.71
CA LEU A 94 46.28 -76.39 -51.23
C LEU A 94 45.17 -75.81 -52.13
N ARG A 95 44.56 -74.69 -51.71
CA ARG A 95 43.55 -73.97 -52.51
C ARG A 95 44.12 -73.48 -53.85
N ALA A 96 45.34 -72.96 -53.87
CA ALA A 96 46.01 -72.48 -55.08
C ALA A 96 46.50 -73.60 -56.01
N GLU A 97 46.77 -74.80 -55.49
CA GLU A 97 47.24 -75.94 -56.27
C GLU A 97 46.07 -76.68 -56.97
N MET A 98 44.90 -76.74 -56.32
CA MET A 98 43.64 -77.23 -56.93
C MET A 98 43.21 -76.40 -58.15
N GLY A 99 43.49 -75.09 -58.18
CA GLY A 99 43.03 -74.16 -59.22
C GLY A 99 43.77 -74.21 -60.57
N LYS A 100 44.77 -75.09 -60.76
CA LYS A 100 45.71 -75.04 -61.90
C LYS A 100 45.51 -76.09 -63.01
N LYS A 101 44.38 -76.81 -63.03
CA LYS A 101 44.10 -77.90 -64.01
C LYS A 101 42.96 -77.60 -65.01
N ALA A 102 43.04 -76.49 -65.75
CA ALA A 102 42.38 -76.32 -67.06
C ALA A 102 42.94 -75.09 -67.81
N PRO A 103 43.41 -75.19 -69.06
CA PRO A 103 43.90 -74.03 -69.82
C PRO A 103 42.98 -73.57 -70.95
N GLY A 104 42.88 -72.26 -71.16
CA GLY A 104 42.80 -71.69 -72.52
C GLY A 104 41.54 -70.92 -72.92
N ARG A 105 41.56 -69.60 -72.70
CA ARG A 105 41.61 -68.63 -73.81
C ARG A 105 42.27 -67.33 -73.35
N LYS A 106 42.84 -66.58 -74.29
CA LYS A 106 43.34 -65.21 -74.08
C LYS A 106 42.33 -64.26 -74.68
N GLU A 107 42.17 -63.08 -74.10
CA GLU A 107 42.48 -61.84 -74.81
C GLU A 107 42.72 -60.69 -73.83
N LYS A 108 43.29 -59.58 -74.33
CA LYS A 108 43.50 -58.34 -73.58
C LYS A 108 42.80 -57.22 -74.33
N GLU A 109 41.99 -56.44 -73.64
CA GLU A 109 41.47 -55.19 -74.18
C GLU A 109 42.55 -54.10 -74.17
N SER A 110 42.48 -53.22 -75.18
CA SER A 110 43.19 -51.94 -75.22
C SER A 110 42.30 -50.87 -75.87
N THR A 111 41.74 -49.99 -75.05
CA THR A 111 41.43 -48.58 -75.35
C THR A 111 40.59 -48.21 -76.59
N SER A 112 39.36 -47.72 -76.29
CA SER A 112 38.83 -46.39 -76.69
C SER A 112 37.84 -46.24 -77.87
N SER A 113 36.88 -45.33 -77.58
CA SER A 113 36.20 -44.37 -78.47
C SER A 113 35.14 -44.81 -79.51
N SER A 114 33.89 -44.48 -79.15
CA SER A 114 32.97 -43.57 -79.89
C SER A 114 31.98 -44.10 -80.95
N SER A 115 30.88 -43.33 -81.03
CA SER A 115 29.85 -43.24 -82.08
C SER A 115 28.78 -44.33 -82.19
N PHE A 116 27.56 -43.87 -82.52
CA PHE A 116 26.42 -44.68 -82.96
C PHE A 116 26.13 -44.36 -84.44
N SER A 117 25.86 -45.36 -85.29
CA SER A 117 24.93 -45.23 -86.44
C SER A 117 24.62 -46.58 -87.11
N ASP A 118 23.34 -46.85 -87.31
CA ASP A 118 22.63 -47.66 -88.34
C ASP A 118 23.30 -48.79 -89.16
N SER A 119 22.57 -49.91 -89.24
CA SER A 119 21.91 -50.43 -90.48
C SER A 119 22.03 -51.94 -90.76
N GLU A 120 21.09 -52.42 -91.57
CA GLU A 120 20.68 -53.80 -91.87
C GLU A 120 21.52 -54.48 -92.98
N TYR A 121 21.53 -55.83 -93.07
CA TYR A 121 20.72 -56.61 -94.05
C TYR A 121 20.86 -58.15 -93.86
N TYR A 122 20.31 -58.97 -94.78
CA TYR A 122 19.97 -60.41 -94.58
C TYR A 122 20.31 -61.32 -95.80
N SER A 123 20.20 -62.67 -95.61
CA SER A 123 20.19 -63.74 -96.65
C SER A 123 21.54 -64.13 -97.33
N PRO A 124 21.68 -65.25 -98.11
CA PRO A 124 20.64 -66.09 -98.78
C PRO A 124 20.80 -67.66 -98.81
N ASP A 125 19.78 -68.36 -99.37
CA ASP A 125 19.80 -69.54 -100.31
C ASP A 125 20.35 -70.95 -99.92
N ILE A 126 19.92 -72.13 -100.48
CA ILE A 126 18.81 -72.52 -101.40
C ILE A 126 18.41 -74.04 -101.34
N GLY A 127 17.13 -74.38 -101.63
CA GLY A 127 16.60 -75.59 -102.33
C GLY A 127 16.88 -77.04 -101.82
N SER A 128 16.56 -78.14 -102.56
CA SER A 128 15.44 -78.46 -103.51
C SER A 128 15.52 -79.91 -104.09
N GLY A 129 14.40 -80.64 -104.32
CA GLY A 129 14.33 -81.79 -105.29
C GLY A 129 13.30 -82.93 -105.05
N LEU A 130 12.56 -83.37 -106.10
CA LEU A 130 11.64 -84.54 -106.14
C LEU A 130 11.24 -84.89 -107.61
N LEU A 131 11.36 -86.15 -108.09
CA LEU A 131 10.71 -86.65 -109.35
C LEU A 131 10.64 -88.20 -109.46
N ILE A 132 10.13 -88.74 -110.59
CA ILE A 132 9.59 -90.11 -110.79
C ILE A 132 10.02 -90.73 -112.17
N ASP A 133 10.08 -92.08 -112.27
CA ASP A 133 10.12 -92.96 -113.49
C ASP A 133 11.39 -92.98 -114.40
N MET A 134 11.70 -93.99 -115.27
CA MET A 134 11.00 -95.23 -115.72
C MET A 134 11.95 -96.31 -116.37
N HIS A 135 11.52 -97.60 -116.40
CA HIS A 135 11.77 -98.66 -117.45
C HIS A 135 13.22 -99.19 -117.76
N LEU A 136 13.50 -100.28 -118.53
CA LEU A 136 12.75 -101.23 -119.42
C LEU A 136 13.45 -102.63 -119.60
N GLU A 137 12.68 -103.73 -119.82
CA GLU A 137 12.93 -104.99 -120.64
C GLU A 137 14.28 -105.81 -120.53
N ALA A 138 14.53 -107.01 -121.15
CA ALA A 138 13.91 -107.73 -122.30
C ALA A 138 14.11 -109.28 -122.37
N SER A 139 13.53 -109.84 -123.46
CA SER A 139 13.60 -111.16 -124.16
C SER A 139 15.03 -111.71 -124.49
N GLU A 140 15.35 -112.99 -124.81
CA GLU A 140 14.72 -114.36 -124.70
C GLU A 140 15.62 -115.43 -125.43
N TYR A 141 15.16 -116.68 -125.56
CA TYR A 141 15.63 -117.79 -126.45
C TYR A 141 16.98 -118.49 -126.20
N GLY A 142 17.10 -119.74 -126.71
CA GLY A 142 18.34 -120.54 -126.73
C GLY A 142 18.30 -121.73 -127.71
N SER A 143 19.35 -121.86 -128.53
CA SER A 143 19.61 -122.91 -129.54
C SER A 143 21.08 -122.79 -130.03
N ALA A 144 21.78 -123.78 -130.60
CA ALA A 144 21.60 -125.24 -130.70
C ALA A 144 22.92 -125.94 -131.09
N GLY A 145 23.04 -127.24 -130.77
CA GLY A 145 23.69 -128.29 -131.61
C GLY A 145 25.22 -128.43 -131.67
N GLU A 146 25.70 -129.70 -131.63
CA GLU A 146 26.99 -130.15 -132.18
C GLU A 146 26.90 -131.58 -132.77
N LEU A 147 27.37 -131.72 -134.03
CA LEU A 147 28.11 -132.81 -134.71
C LEU A 147 27.64 -134.30 -134.74
N ASP A 148 27.56 -134.82 -135.99
CA ASP A 148 27.97 -136.12 -136.59
C ASP A 148 28.09 -137.45 -135.78
N ALA A 149 27.85 -138.65 -136.36
CA ALA A 149 27.15 -139.04 -137.61
C ALA A 149 26.93 -140.59 -137.70
N ALA A 150 25.92 -140.98 -138.50
CA ALA A 150 25.76 -142.26 -139.24
C ALA A 150 25.76 -143.63 -138.51
N SER A 151 24.58 -144.24 -138.37
CA SER A 151 24.31 -145.58 -138.95
C SER A 151 22.79 -145.90 -139.05
N LEU A 152 22.35 -146.25 -140.27
CA LEU A 152 20.98 -146.45 -140.75
C LEU A 152 19.89 -147.01 -139.79
N GLU A 153 18.89 -146.15 -139.61
CA GLU A 153 17.48 -146.25 -139.18
C GLU A 153 16.62 -147.52 -139.45
N ALA A 154 17.18 -148.67 -139.85
CA ALA A 154 16.40 -149.84 -140.30
C ALA A 154 15.46 -150.47 -139.24
N THR A 155 15.61 -150.12 -137.95
CA THR A 155 14.74 -150.55 -136.84
C THR A 155 13.55 -149.60 -136.57
N GLY A 156 13.45 -148.47 -137.28
CA GLY A 156 12.54 -147.36 -136.96
C GLY A 156 11.04 -147.71 -136.90
N LEU A 157 10.58 -148.78 -137.55
CA LEU A 157 9.18 -149.21 -137.48
C LEU A 157 8.83 -149.98 -136.20
N LYS A 158 9.79 -150.59 -135.49
CA LYS A 158 9.53 -151.27 -134.22
C LYS A 158 9.47 -150.29 -133.03
N HIS A 159 10.22 -149.19 -133.14
CA HIS A 159 10.42 -148.22 -132.05
C HIS A 159 9.18 -147.38 -131.70
N ARG A 160 8.23 -147.21 -132.65
CA ARG A 160 7.05 -146.36 -132.44
C ARG A 160 5.99 -146.97 -131.52
N LEU A 161 5.79 -148.29 -131.54
CA LEU A 161 4.79 -148.94 -130.69
C LEU A 161 5.19 -148.92 -129.21
N THR A 162 6.49 -149.08 -128.91
CA THR A 162 7.04 -149.01 -127.55
C THR A 162 7.08 -147.60 -126.98
N SER A 163 7.07 -146.57 -127.83
CA SER A 163 7.07 -145.16 -127.40
C SER A 163 5.75 -144.77 -126.72
N ALA A 164 4.61 -145.07 -127.36
CA ALA A 164 3.29 -144.67 -126.87
C ALA A 164 2.87 -145.34 -125.55
N THR A 165 3.41 -146.54 -125.26
CA THR A 165 3.23 -147.19 -123.96
C THR A 165 4.07 -146.52 -122.87
N ALA A 166 5.32 -146.16 -123.18
CA ALA A 166 6.20 -145.47 -122.24
C ALA A 166 5.68 -144.06 -121.90
N GLU A 167 5.07 -143.36 -122.85
CA GLU A 167 4.45 -142.04 -122.62
C GLU A 167 3.28 -142.09 -121.61
N ASN A 168 2.46 -143.15 -121.63
CA ASN A 168 1.36 -143.30 -120.67
C ASN A 168 1.85 -143.58 -119.25
N GLU A 169 2.91 -144.37 -119.09
CA GLU A 169 3.54 -144.59 -117.78
C GLU A 169 4.27 -143.32 -117.29
N ALA A 170 4.94 -142.59 -118.19
CA ALA A 170 5.59 -141.31 -117.89
C ALA A 170 4.61 -140.21 -117.47
N LEU A 171 3.37 -140.20 -118.00
CA LEU A 171 2.32 -139.28 -117.55
C LEU A 171 1.78 -139.65 -116.17
N ARG A 172 1.66 -140.96 -115.85
CA ARG A 172 1.26 -141.40 -114.51
C ARG A 172 2.32 -141.09 -113.45
N THR A 173 3.60 -141.28 -113.75
CA THR A 173 4.68 -140.93 -112.81
C THR A 173 4.75 -139.42 -112.58
N LYS A 174 4.62 -138.60 -113.64
CA LYS A 174 4.48 -137.13 -113.52
C LYS A 174 3.34 -136.72 -112.59
N TYR A 175 2.12 -137.22 -112.82
CA TYR A 175 0.96 -136.86 -112.00
C TYR A 175 1.11 -137.28 -110.52
N SER A 176 1.83 -138.38 -110.25
CA SER A 176 2.17 -138.77 -108.88
C SER A 176 3.26 -137.91 -108.24
N ALA A 177 4.18 -137.35 -109.04
CA ALA A 177 5.22 -136.43 -108.58
C ALA A 177 4.65 -135.04 -108.26
N GLU A 178 3.80 -134.50 -109.14
CA GLU A 178 3.08 -133.22 -108.92
C GLU A 178 2.22 -133.27 -107.65
N LEU A 179 1.63 -134.43 -107.32
CA LEU A 179 0.87 -134.61 -106.09
C LEU A 179 1.77 -134.60 -104.84
N GLN A 180 2.97 -135.20 -104.90
CA GLN A 180 3.95 -135.12 -103.81
C GLN A 180 4.55 -133.72 -103.67
N GLU A 181 4.77 -133.02 -104.78
CA GLU A 181 5.24 -131.63 -104.80
C GLU A 181 4.20 -130.68 -104.17
N ALA A 182 2.91 -130.87 -104.46
CA ALA A 182 1.83 -130.12 -103.80
C ALA A 182 1.80 -130.35 -102.27
N ASP A 183 2.13 -131.56 -101.79
CA ASP A 183 2.24 -131.85 -100.35
C ASP A 183 3.51 -131.24 -99.72
N THR A 184 4.65 -131.22 -100.41
CA THR A 184 5.86 -130.53 -99.91
C THR A 184 5.66 -129.02 -99.88
N VAL A 185 5.01 -128.43 -100.88
CA VAL A 185 4.62 -127.00 -100.90
C VAL A 185 3.62 -126.68 -99.78
N ASN A 186 2.64 -127.55 -99.51
CA ASN A 186 1.74 -127.39 -98.35
C ASN A 186 2.48 -127.45 -97.01
N LYS A 187 3.52 -128.30 -96.90
CA LYS A 187 4.37 -128.35 -95.70
C LYS A 187 5.20 -127.07 -95.55
N GLN A 188 5.86 -126.62 -96.63
CA GLN A 188 6.61 -125.36 -96.66
C GLN A 188 5.72 -124.14 -96.35
N ASN A 189 4.48 -124.09 -96.84
CA ASN A 189 3.54 -123.02 -96.51
C ASN A 189 3.13 -123.01 -95.03
N ARG A 190 3.06 -124.18 -94.37
CA ARG A 190 2.84 -124.24 -92.90
C ARG A 190 4.08 -123.79 -92.13
N GLU A 191 5.28 -124.16 -92.58
CA GLU A 191 6.55 -123.73 -92.00
C GLU A 191 6.77 -122.22 -92.18
N LEU A 192 6.47 -121.67 -93.36
CA LEU A 192 6.45 -120.22 -93.63
C LEU A 192 5.38 -119.49 -92.80
N SER A 193 4.17 -120.03 -92.67
CA SER A 193 3.12 -119.43 -91.82
C SER A 193 3.51 -119.41 -90.33
N ALA A 194 4.26 -120.41 -89.86
CA ALA A 194 4.85 -120.40 -88.53
C ALA A 194 5.97 -119.35 -88.42
N LEU A 195 6.86 -119.28 -89.42
CA LEU A 195 7.98 -118.33 -89.45
C LEU A 195 7.50 -116.87 -89.52
N VAL A 196 6.46 -116.57 -90.31
CA VAL A 196 5.82 -115.25 -90.37
C VAL A 196 5.26 -114.86 -89.00
N LYS A 197 4.59 -115.78 -88.28
CA LYS A 197 4.10 -115.49 -86.91
C LYS A 197 5.24 -115.28 -85.91
N VAL A 198 6.37 -115.97 -86.07
CA VAL A 198 7.58 -115.69 -85.28
C VAL A 198 8.14 -114.32 -85.64
N HIS A 199 8.14 -113.92 -86.91
CA HIS A 199 8.56 -112.59 -87.34
C HIS A 199 7.64 -111.49 -86.81
N GLU A 200 6.31 -111.64 -86.89
CA GLU A 200 5.32 -110.72 -86.31
C GLU A 200 5.48 -110.56 -84.79
N LEU A 201 5.80 -111.66 -84.07
CA LEU A 201 6.12 -111.61 -82.65
C LEU A 201 7.47 -110.94 -82.37
N HIS A 202 8.49 -111.19 -83.19
CA HIS A 202 9.80 -110.53 -83.07
C HIS A 202 9.73 -109.03 -83.42
N ASP A 203 8.95 -108.63 -84.43
CA ASP A 203 8.74 -107.23 -84.82
C ASP A 203 7.94 -106.48 -83.76
N SER A 204 6.90 -107.10 -83.19
CA SER A 204 6.14 -106.49 -82.09
C SER A 204 6.94 -106.43 -80.79
N GLN A 205 7.78 -107.44 -80.50
CA GLN A 205 8.74 -107.39 -79.38
C GLN A 205 9.83 -106.33 -79.61
N ALA A 206 10.39 -106.22 -80.82
CA ALA A 206 11.38 -105.20 -81.17
C ALA A 206 10.76 -103.80 -81.14
N SER A 207 9.52 -103.62 -81.64
CA SER A 207 8.78 -102.36 -81.55
C SER A 207 8.46 -101.99 -80.10
N ALA A 208 8.17 -102.96 -79.23
CA ALA A 208 8.01 -102.72 -77.79
C ALA A 208 9.33 -102.29 -77.14
N GLN A 209 10.44 -102.97 -77.44
CA GLN A 209 11.78 -102.60 -76.95
C GLN A 209 12.22 -101.23 -77.47
N ILE A 210 11.96 -100.90 -78.73
CA ILE A 210 12.22 -99.58 -79.31
C ILE A 210 11.40 -98.51 -78.57
N LYS A 211 10.09 -98.73 -78.36
CA LYS A 211 9.25 -97.77 -77.61
C LYS A 211 9.66 -97.62 -76.15
N GLU A 212 10.15 -98.68 -75.51
CA GLU A 212 10.69 -98.60 -74.14
C GLU A 212 12.01 -97.82 -74.11
N LEU A 213 12.90 -98.03 -75.08
CA LEU A 213 14.14 -97.26 -75.24
C LEU A 213 13.87 -95.79 -75.64
N GLU A 214 12.88 -95.52 -76.49
CA GLU A 214 12.39 -94.17 -76.80
C GLU A 214 11.81 -93.49 -75.55
N GLY A 215 11.08 -94.24 -74.72
CA GLY A 215 10.61 -93.78 -73.41
C GLY A 215 11.77 -93.44 -72.47
N GLN A 216 12.77 -94.31 -72.35
CA GLN A 216 13.97 -94.09 -71.53
C GLN A 216 14.80 -92.91 -72.06
N LEU A 217 14.91 -92.73 -73.38
CA LEU A 217 15.57 -91.59 -74.01
C LEU A 217 14.78 -90.29 -73.79
N ALA A 218 13.44 -90.34 -73.80
CA ALA A 218 12.60 -89.20 -73.49
C ALA A 218 12.73 -88.78 -72.02
N THR A 219 12.72 -89.73 -71.06
CA THR A 219 12.96 -89.42 -69.65
C THR A 219 14.37 -88.89 -69.42
N LEU A 220 15.41 -89.55 -69.95
CA LEU A 220 16.80 -89.09 -69.88
C LEU A 220 16.99 -87.70 -70.53
N LYS A 221 16.24 -87.37 -71.58
CA LYS A 221 16.25 -86.03 -72.17
C LYS A 221 15.62 -85.00 -71.23
N THR A 222 14.46 -85.28 -70.63
CA THR A 222 13.86 -84.37 -69.65
C THR A 222 14.71 -84.23 -68.39
N GLU A 223 15.40 -85.29 -67.96
CA GLU A 223 16.37 -85.24 -66.88
C GLU A 223 17.58 -84.37 -67.27
N MET A 224 18.16 -84.55 -68.46
CA MET A 224 19.24 -83.70 -68.98
C MET A 224 18.83 -82.23 -69.10
N ASP A 225 17.63 -81.92 -69.59
CA ASP A 225 17.13 -80.56 -69.66
C ASP A 225 16.94 -79.97 -68.24
N SER A 226 16.46 -80.75 -67.27
CA SER A 226 16.34 -80.32 -65.85
C SER A 226 17.69 -80.17 -65.14
N LEU A 227 18.68 -81.01 -65.48
CA LEU A 227 20.05 -80.87 -65.00
C LEU A 227 20.72 -79.67 -65.67
N HIS A 228 20.34 -79.30 -66.89
CA HIS A 228 20.85 -78.10 -67.55
C HIS A 228 20.25 -76.81 -66.98
N THR A 229 18.96 -76.79 -66.59
CA THR A 229 18.40 -75.63 -65.85
C THR A 229 19.02 -75.53 -64.46
N LEU A 230 19.06 -76.63 -63.69
CA LEU A 230 19.70 -76.67 -62.37
C LEU A 230 21.18 -76.28 -62.43
N LYS A 231 21.92 -76.70 -63.46
CA LYS A 231 23.28 -76.25 -63.72
C LYS A 231 23.36 -74.75 -63.96
N LYS A 232 22.49 -74.18 -64.80
CA LYS A 232 22.44 -72.71 -65.04
C LYS A 232 22.15 -71.95 -63.75
N ASP A 233 21.24 -72.45 -62.91
CA ASP A 233 20.91 -71.84 -61.62
C ASP A 233 22.09 -71.90 -60.63
N PHE A 234 22.87 -72.98 -60.64
CA PHE A 234 24.12 -73.06 -59.88
C PHE A 234 25.23 -72.16 -60.47
N GLU A 235 25.37 -72.08 -61.80
CA GLU A 235 26.31 -71.17 -62.47
C GLU A 235 25.98 -69.70 -62.12
N ALA A 236 24.71 -69.31 -62.14
CA ALA A 236 24.25 -67.99 -61.72
C ALA A 236 24.44 -67.73 -60.21
N GLN A 237 24.25 -68.74 -59.34
CA GLN A 237 24.57 -68.61 -57.92
C GLN A 237 26.08 -68.46 -57.68
N ILE A 238 26.92 -69.19 -58.42
CA ILE A 238 28.39 -69.07 -58.37
C ILE A 238 28.83 -67.68 -58.85
N GLU A 239 28.26 -67.16 -59.93
CA GLU A 239 28.56 -65.81 -60.43
C GLU A 239 28.14 -64.71 -59.43
N ASN A 240 26.94 -64.80 -58.86
CA ASN A 240 26.49 -63.89 -57.81
C ASN A 240 27.40 -63.96 -56.57
N LYS A 241 27.82 -65.16 -56.14
CA LYS A 241 28.75 -65.33 -55.02
C LYS A 241 30.18 -64.88 -55.35
N ALA A 242 30.61 -64.97 -56.60
CA ALA A 242 31.88 -64.41 -57.06
C ALA A 242 31.85 -62.87 -57.09
N ALA A 243 30.73 -62.27 -57.51
CA ALA A 243 30.52 -60.82 -57.44
C ALA A 243 30.47 -60.31 -55.99
N GLU A 244 29.77 -61.00 -55.10
CA GLU A 244 29.76 -60.71 -53.66
C GLU A 244 31.17 -60.84 -53.06
N ALA A 245 31.90 -61.91 -53.37
CA ALA A 245 33.28 -62.10 -52.93
C ALA A 245 34.24 -61.01 -53.46
N LYS A 246 34.08 -60.56 -54.71
CA LYS A 246 34.85 -59.46 -55.29
C LYS A 246 34.59 -58.14 -54.58
N HIS A 247 33.32 -57.79 -54.34
CA HIS A 247 32.92 -56.61 -53.59
C HIS A 247 33.41 -56.66 -52.11
N LEU A 248 33.43 -57.84 -51.49
CA LEU A 248 34.05 -58.05 -50.17
C LEU A 248 35.58 -57.93 -50.21
N GLN A 249 36.24 -58.39 -51.29
CA GLN A 249 37.68 -58.24 -51.50
C GLN A 249 38.06 -56.76 -51.70
N GLU A 250 37.27 -56.01 -52.46
CA GLU A 250 37.44 -54.56 -52.65
C GLU A 250 37.26 -53.81 -51.32
N LYS A 251 36.20 -54.13 -50.55
CA LYS A 251 36.01 -53.59 -49.19
C LYS A 251 37.14 -53.96 -48.23
N ASN A 252 37.60 -55.20 -48.23
CA ASN A 252 38.76 -55.61 -47.41
C ASN A 252 40.04 -54.88 -47.84
N SER A 253 40.23 -54.60 -49.13
CA SER A 253 41.36 -53.82 -49.63
C SER A 253 41.29 -52.36 -49.17
N GLN A 254 40.10 -51.73 -49.23
CA GLN A 254 39.86 -50.39 -48.69
C GLN A 254 40.08 -50.32 -47.18
N LEU A 255 39.60 -51.33 -46.44
CA LEU A 255 39.82 -51.45 -44.99
C LEU A 255 41.30 -51.66 -44.64
N LEU A 256 42.04 -52.47 -45.40
CA LEU A 256 43.48 -52.65 -45.21
C LEU A 256 44.27 -51.36 -45.47
N SER A 257 43.89 -50.57 -46.49
CA SER A 257 44.43 -49.23 -46.71
C SER A 257 44.14 -48.31 -45.52
N ARG A 258 42.88 -48.28 -45.04
CA ARG A 258 42.49 -47.44 -43.90
C ARG A 258 43.13 -47.87 -42.58
N VAL A 259 43.33 -49.17 -42.35
CA VAL A 259 44.07 -49.70 -41.20
C VAL A 259 45.56 -49.35 -41.29
N SER A 260 46.14 -49.35 -42.49
CA SER A 260 47.54 -48.95 -42.71
C SER A 260 47.74 -47.44 -42.46
N GLU A 261 46.81 -46.61 -42.94
CA GLU A 261 46.75 -45.18 -42.67
C GLU A 261 46.59 -44.89 -41.17
N LEU A 262 45.62 -45.52 -40.49
CA LEU A 262 45.42 -45.38 -39.04
C LEU A 262 46.63 -45.88 -38.24
N LYS A 263 47.34 -46.90 -38.71
CA LYS A 263 48.59 -47.39 -38.09
C LYS A 263 49.75 -46.40 -38.26
N LEU A 264 49.82 -45.70 -39.39
CA LEU A 264 50.80 -44.64 -39.63
C LEU A 264 50.50 -43.41 -38.76
N MET A 265 49.24 -42.94 -38.76
CA MET A 265 48.76 -41.87 -37.85
C MET A 265 49.01 -42.22 -36.37
N SER A 266 48.76 -43.48 -35.97
CA SER A 266 49.01 -43.96 -34.60
C SER A 266 50.51 -43.98 -34.25
N LYS A 267 51.38 -44.26 -35.22
CA LYS A 267 52.83 -44.14 -35.04
C LYS A 267 53.25 -42.67 -34.89
N GLU A 268 52.79 -41.79 -35.78
CA GLU A 268 53.06 -40.35 -35.70
C GLU A 268 52.59 -39.76 -34.37
N LYS A 269 51.39 -40.13 -33.90
CA LYS A 269 50.92 -39.73 -32.56
C LYS A 269 51.71 -40.39 -31.42
N GLY A 270 52.25 -41.59 -31.60
CA GLY A 270 53.21 -42.20 -30.68
C GLY A 270 54.54 -41.43 -30.61
N ASP A 271 55.04 -40.94 -31.74
CA ASP A 271 56.28 -40.16 -31.85
C ASP A 271 56.07 -38.71 -31.32
N GLU A 272 54.90 -38.09 -31.56
CA GLU A 272 54.46 -36.85 -30.91
C GLU A 272 54.36 -37.02 -29.38
N ILE A 273 53.69 -38.07 -28.90
CA ILE A 273 53.59 -38.35 -27.45
C ILE A 273 54.98 -38.59 -26.86
N SER A 274 55.89 -39.26 -27.58
CA SER A 274 57.26 -39.49 -27.13
C SER A 274 58.09 -38.20 -27.06
N THR A 275 57.93 -37.28 -28.01
CA THR A 275 58.60 -35.98 -27.98
C THR A 275 58.02 -35.05 -26.93
N ILE A 276 56.69 -35.01 -26.75
CA ILE A 276 56.02 -34.30 -25.65
C ILE A 276 56.43 -34.88 -24.30
N GLN A 277 56.49 -36.21 -24.13
CA GLN A 277 56.93 -36.83 -22.88
C GLN A 277 58.41 -36.53 -22.59
N LYS A 278 59.26 -36.41 -23.62
CA LYS A 278 60.64 -35.94 -23.43
C LYS A 278 60.67 -34.48 -23.00
N GLN A 279 59.96 -33.59 -23.69
CA GLN A 279 59.86 -32.17 -23.31
C GLN A 279 59.32 -32.00 -21.89
N LEU A 280 58.34 -32.80 -21.48
CA LEU A 280 57.78 -32.79 -20.13
C LEU A 280 58.80 -33.29 -19.11
N LYS A 281 59.54 -34.37 -19.38
CA LYS A 281 60.63 -34.85 -18.49
C LYS A 281 61.81 -33.87 -18.38
N ASP A 282 62.16 -33.19 -19.46
CA ASP A 282 63.23 -32.19 -19.46
C ASP A 282 62.73 -30.88 -18.78
N GLY A 283 61.44 -30.55 -18.91
CA GLY A 283 60.75 -29.53 -18.13
C GLY A 283 60.69 -29.87 -16.63
N GLU A 284 60.32 -31.10 -16.27
CA GLU A 284 60.33 -31.62 -14.89
C GLU A 284 61.72 -31.46 -14.28
N LYS A 285 62.80 -31.86 -14.98
CA LYS A 285 64.19 -31.63 -14.51
C LYS A 285 64.49 -30.16 -14.30
N ASN A 286 64.10 -29.28 -15.24
CA ASN A 286 64.33 -27.84 -15.13
C ASN A 286 63.53 -27.22 -13.98
N PHE A 287 62.33 -27.71 -13.70
CA PHE A 287 61.56 -27.31 -12.53
C PHE A 287 62.14 -27.91 -11.24
N THR A 288 62.64 -29.14 -11.25
CA THR A 288 63.32 -29.76 -10.09
C THR A 288 64.59 -29.01 -9.73
N SER A 289 65.48 -28.75 -10.68
CA SER A 289 66.69 -27.95 -10.43
C SER A 289 66.35 -26.52 -10.02
N ARG A 290 65.29 -25.92 -10.59
CA ARG A 290 64.82 -24.60 -10.13
C ARG A 290 64.20 -24.64 -8.72
N ILE A 291 63.57 -25.74 -8.33
CA ILE A 291 63.07 -25.97 -6.97
C ILE A 291 64.25 -26.22 -6.02
N GLU A 292 65.32 -26.90 -6.44
CA GLU A 292 66.56 -27.06 -5.67
C GLU A 292 67.29 -25.73 -5.47
N ASP A 293 67.44 -24.92 -6.53
CA ASP A 293 67.91 -23.52 -6.47
C ASP A 293 67.08 -22.70 -5.47
N LEU A 294 65.74 -22.80 -5.55
CA LEU A 294 64.83 -22.05 -4.70
C LEU A 294 64.83 -22.57 -3.27
N MET A 295 65.03 -23.88 -3.04
CA MET A 295 65.24 -24.44 -1.71
C MET A 295 66.59 -24.00 -1.13
N ALA A 296 67.65 -23.89 -1.92
CA ALA A 296 68.93 -23.35 -1.49
C ALA A 296 68.81 -21.86 -1.12
N GLN A 297 68.13 -21.06 -1.95
CA GLN A 297 67.79 -19.66 -1.65
C GLN A 297 66.93 -19.55 -0.39
N VAL A 298 65.88 -20.38 -0.26
CA VAL A 298 65.01 -20.41 0.93
C VAL A 298 65.76 -20.85 2.18
N ASN A 299 66.69 -21.79 2.11
CA ASN A 299 67.51 -22.21 3.24
C ASN A 299 68.49 -21.10 3.67
N ASN A 300 69.12 -20.42 2.71
CA ASN A 300 69.96 -19.25 2.99
C ASN A 300 69.13 -18.10 3.59
N LEU A 301 67.97 -17.79 3.02
CA LEU A 301 67.02 -16.81 3.55
C LEU A 301 66.41 -17.23 4.89
N GLN A 302 66.31 -18.53 5.20
CA GLN A 302 65.90 -19.03 6.51
C GLN A 302 67.02 -18.86 7.55
N LEU A 303 68.29 -19.10 7.19
CA LEU A 303 69.44 -18.82 8.05
C LEU A 303 69.57 -17.31 8.32
N GLU A 304 69.44 -16.49 7.28
CA GLU A 304 69.35 -15.03 7.41
C GLU A 304 68.15 -14.62 8.25
N THR A 305 66.97 -15.20 8.01
CA THR A 305 65.77 -14.97 8.83
C THR A 305 65.97 -15.40 10.28
N VAL A 306 66.73 -16.46 10.58
CA VAL A 306 67.05 -16.86 11.97
C VAL A 306 68.02 -15.87 12.60
N SER A 307 69.02 -15.38 11.85
CA SER A 307 69.93 -14.31 12.30
C SER A 307 69.18 -13.00 12.57
N LEU A 308 68.40 -12.52 11.60
CA LEU A 308 67.52 -11.36 11.71
C LEU A 308 66.45 -11.55 12.77
N ARG A 309 65.93 -12.76 13.01
CA ARG A 309 64.98 -13.06 14.11
C ARG A 309 65.67 -13.09 15.46
N SER A 310 66.96 -13.41 15.55
CA SER A 310 67.78 -13.25 16.76
C SER A 310 68.10 -11.79 17.06
N GLN A 311 68.49 -11.02 16.04
CA GLN A 311 68.67 -9.56 16.14
C GLN A 311 67.35 -8.85 16.47
N ASN A 312 66.27 -9.22 15.79
CA ASN A 312 64.94 -8.70 16.04
C ASN A 312 64.34 -9.21 17.35
N ALA A 313 64.73 -10.36 17.90
CA ALA A 313 64.35 -10.76 19.26
C ALA A 313 65.00 -9.85 20.32
N LYS A 314 66.26 -9.44 20.11
CA LYS A 314 66.93 -8.43 20.96
C LYS A 314 66.29 -7.05 20.82
N LEU A 315 65.95 -6.66 19.59
CA LEU A 315 65.30 -5.38 19.28
C LEU A 315 63.85 -5.34 19.78
N GLU A 316 63.09 -6.43 19.64
CA GLU A 316 61.78 -6.68 20.26
C GLU A 316 61.87 -6.67 21.78
N ALA A 317 62.90 -7.27 22.40
CA ALA A 317 63.07 -7.20 23.85
C ALA A 317 63.29 -5.76 24.37
N SER A 318 63.80 -4.87 23.51
CA SER A 318 63.86 -3.42 23.78
C SER A 318 62.52 -2.75 23.49
N LYS A 319 62.00 -2.88 22.25
CA LYS A 319 60.71 -2.31 21.83
C LYS A 319 59.53 -2.77 22.67
N ARG A 320 59.52 -3.98 23.23
CA ARG A 320 58.47 -4.46 24.14
C ARG A 320 58.52 -3.75 25.49
N LYS A 321 59.69 -3.33 25.97
CA LYS A 321 59.79 -2.48 27.17
C LYS A 321 59.30 -1.07 26.87
N GLU A 322 59.66 -0.53 25.71
CA GLU A 322 59.20 0.78 25.24
C GLU A 322 57.68 0.80 24.99
N VAL A 323 57.15 -0.15 24.21
CA VAL A 323 55.72 -0.34 23.94
C VAL A 323 54.96 -0.71 25.22
N SER A 324 55.55 -1.40 26.19
CA SER A 324 54.94 -1.60 27.52
C SER A 324 54.85 -0.29 28.30
N ALA A 325 55.87 0.58 28.23
CA ALA A 325 55.83 1.91 28.82
C ALA A 325 54.81 2.83 28.11
N GLN A 326 54.80 2.83 26.77
CA GLN A 326 53.82 3.57 25.96
C GLN A 326 52.39 3.04 26.19
N ALA A 327 52.16 1.73 26.26
CA ALA A 327 50.86 1.15 26.57
C ALA A 327 50.41 1.47 28.01
N LYS A 328 51.34 1.55 28.97
CA LYS A 328 51.04 2.05 30.32
C LYS A 328 50.71 3.54 30.32
N GLY A 329 51.39 4.35 29.51
CA GLY A 329 51.09 5.76 29.27
C GLY A 329 49.72 5.99 28.60
N LEU A 330 49.41 5.23 27.55
CA LEU A 330 48.12 5.24 26.86
C LEU A 330 47.00 4.75 27.79
N LYS A 331 47.22 3.69 28.57
CA LYS A 331 46.26 3.25 29.60
C LYS A 331 46.02 4.34 30.65
N ASN A 332 47.06 5.05 31.08
CA ASN A 332 46.89 6.20 31.96
C ASN A 332 46.11 7.34 31.28
N ARG A 333 46.37 7.66 30.00
CA ARG A 333 45.61 8.69 29.28
C ARG A 333 44.16 8.27 29.03
N ILE A 334 43.88 6.99 28.77
CA ILE A 334 42.52 6.43 28.70
C ILE A 334 41.82 6.57 30.06
N ASN A 335 42.46 6.16 31.17
CA ASN A 335 41.89 6.33 32.51
C ASN A 335 41.62 7.82 32.86
N ILE A 336 42.45 8.74 32.36
CA ILE A 336 42.25 10.19 32.52
C ILE A 336 41.07 10.66 31.65
N LEU A 337 41.02 10.28 30.37
CA LEU A 337 39.93 10.62 29.44
C LEU A 337 38.57 10.04 29.90
N GLN A 338 38.56 8.85 30.53
CA GLN A 338 37.37 8.30 31.17
C GLN A 338 36.93 9.19 32.33
N LYS A 339 37.83 9.56 33.25
CA LYS A 339 37.50 10.51 34.34
C LYS A 339 37.03 11.88 33.83
N GLU A 340 37.62 12.39 32.76
CA GLU A 340 37.17 13.62 32.07
C GLU A 340 35.74 13.43 31.52
N LEU A 341 35.44 12.31 30.85
CA LEU A 341 34.10 11.97 30.35
C LEU A 341 33.07 11.71 31.46
N GLU A 342 33.46 11.12 32.58
CA GLU A 342 32.64 10.95 33.78
C GLU A 342 32.35 12.32 34.45
N SER A 343 33.32 13.24 34.46
CA SER A 343 33.11 14.64 34.90
C SER A 343 32.12 15.37 33.99
N PHE A 344 32.36 15.37 32.68
CA PHE A 344 31.45 15.99 31.71
C PHE A 344 30.05 15.35 31.72
N ARG A 345 29.92 14.06 32.03
CA ARG A 345 28.63 13.40 32.26
C ARG A 345 27.94 13.93 33.51
N GLY A 346 28.67 14.12 34.61
CA GLY A 346 28.16 14.72 35.85
C GLY A 346 27.72 16.18 35.64
N GLU A 347 28.58 16.99 35.02
CA GLU A 347 28.29 18.39 34.63
C GLU A 347 27.07 18.48 33.71
N LYS A 348 26.98 17.60 32.70
CA LYS A 348 25.80 17.50 31.83
C LYS A 348 24.54 17.19 32.63
N SER A 349 24.54 16.18 33.50
CA SER A 349 23.36 15.85 34.30
C SER A 349 23.01 16.93 35.33
N GLN A 350 23.99 17.70 35.82
CA GLN A 350 23.75 18.89 36.65
C GLN A 350 23.09 20.01 35.84
N LEU A 351 23.53 20.26 34.60
CA LEU A 351 22.92 21.24 33.69
C LEU A 351 21.51 20.80 33.25
N GLU A 352 21.29 19.51 32.99
CA GLU A 352 19.96 18.95 32.73
C GLU A 352 19.03 19.12 33.94
N ALA A 353 19.53 18.94 35.17
CA ALA A 353 18.75 19.21 36.38
C ALA A 353 18.43 20.71 36.56
N GLN A 354 19.40 21.59 36.34
CA GLN A 354 19.19 23.06 36.38
C GLN A 354 18.19 23.52 35.31
N LEU A 355 18.29 23.00 34.09
CA LEU A 355 17.35 23.28 33.01
C LEU A 355 15.94 22.84 33.41
N ASN A 356 15.77 21.61 33.91
CA ASN A 356 14.47 21.12 34.40
C ASN A 356 13.89 21.97 35.55
N MET A 357 14.73 22.50 36.45
CA MET A 357 14.28 23.46 37.47
C MET A 357 13.82 24.78 36.83
N LYS A 358 14.58 25.33 35.88
CA LYS A 358 14.20 26.57 35.18
C LYS A 358 12.97 26.39 34.29
N THR A 359 12.74 25.23 33.69
CA THR A 359 11.49 24.93 32.96
C THR A 359 10.28 24.92 33.89
N LYS A 360 10.41 24.41 35.13
CA LYS A 360 9.36 24.49 36.15
C LYS A 360 9.12 25.93 36.60
N GLU A 361 10.18 26.67 36.91
CA GLU A 361 10.11 28.09 37.28
C GLU A 361 9.43 28.94 36.18
N VAL A 362 9.70 28.65 34.90
CA VAL A 362 9.00 29.30 33.76
C VAL A 362 7.52 28.90 33.71
N ALA A 363 7.17 27.64 33.95
CA ALA A 363 5.77 27.20 33.98
C ALA A 363 4.98 27.81 35.17
N GLU A 364 5.60 27.90 36.35
CA GLU A 364 5.02 28.55 37.53
C GLU A 364 4.83 30.06 37.31
N ASN A 365 5.79 30.72 36.66
CA ASN A 365 5.67 32.13 36.26
C ASN A 365 4.58 32.34 35.19
N LEU A 366 4.45 31.45 34.20
CA LEU A 366 3.38 31.52 33.19
C LEU A 366 1.99 31.44 33.82
N LEU A 367 1.76 30.46 34.71
CA LEU A 367 0.50 30.34 35.46
C LEU A 367 0.23 31.57 36.33
N ARG A 368 1.27 32.20 36.88
CA ARG A 368 1.14 33.44 37.66
C ARG A 368 0.79 34.64 36.78
N THR A 369 1.35 34.74 35.59
CA THR A 369 0.98 35.75 34.58
C THR A 369 -0.47 35.58 34.15
N GLU A 370 -0.89 34.37 33.77
CA GLU A 370 -2.28 34.05 33.39
C GLU A 370 -3.28 34.39 34.51
N THR A 371 -2.91 34.11 35.77
CA THR A 371 -3.71 34.51 36.94
C THR A 371 -3.84 36.03 37.06
N LEU A 372 -2.74 36.78 36.88
CA LEU A 372 -2.73 38.25 36.95
C LEU A 372 -3.48 38.89 35.77
N GLU A 373 -3.37 38.35 34.57
CA GLU A 373 -4.18 38.76 33.40
C GLU A 373 -5.67 38.56 33.68
N GLY A 374 -6.04 37.43 34.28
CA GLY A 374 -7.41 37.17 34.73
C GLY A 374 -7.90 38.11 35.84
N GLU A 375 -7.02 38.60 36.72
CA GLU A 375 -7.36 39.65 37.69
C GLU A 375 -7.48 41.04 37.06
N ILE A 376 -6.62 41.38 36.10
CA ILE A 376 -6.66 42.65 35.36
C ILE A 376 -7.95 42.72 34.53
N ALA A 377 -8.32 41.64 33.84
CA ALA A 377 -9.57 41.57 33.08
C ALA A 377 -10.80 41.77 33.98
N LYS A 378 -10.83 41.14 35.17
CA LYS A 378 -11.91 41.35 36.15
C LYS A 378 -11.96 42.81 36.63
N LYS A 379 -10.82 43.42 36.94
CA LYS A 379 -10.73 44.83 37.37
C LYS A 379 -11.23 45.78 36.27
N ALA A 380 -10.84 45.56 35.02
CA ALA A 380 -11.30 46.35 33.88
C ALA A 380 -12.83 46.28 33.67
N ILE A 381 -13.44 45.11 33.89
CA ILE A 381 -14.91 44.97 33.88
C ILE A 381 -15.54 45.81 34.99
N THR A 382 -15.07 45.67 36.24
CA THR A 382 -15.61 46.44 37.38
C THR A 382 -15.40 47.95 37.24
N GLU A 383 -14.29 48.38 36.63
CA GLU A 383 -14.03 49.79 36.34
C GLU A 383 -14.97 50.31 35.24
N GLN A 384 -15.27 49.52 34.21
CA GLN A 384 -16.25 49.86 33.19
C GLN A 384 -17.69 49.90 33.74
N GLU A 385 -18.02 49.06 34.74
CA GLU A 385 -19.30 49.11 35.45
C GLU A 385 -19.41 50.39 36.31
N LEU A 386 -18.38 50.73 37.09
CA LEU A 386 -18.31 51.97 37.87
C LEU A 386 -18.32 53.23 36.98
N LEU A 387 -17.75 53.17 35.77
CA LEU A 387 -17.82 54.27 34.80
C LEU A 387 -19.26 54.50 34.31
N LYS A 388 -20.01 53.42 33.99
CA LYS A 388 -21.44 53.54 33.63
C LYS A 388 -22.27 54.07 34.81
N GLU A 389 -22.00 53.60 36.03
CA GLU A 389 -22.68 54.10 37.23
C GLU A 389 -22.41 55.61 37.41
N LYS A 390 -21.16 56.04 37.26
CA LYS A 390 -20.75 57.46 37.28
C LYS A 390 -21.41 58.28 36.17
N GLU A 391 -21.58 57.73 34.97
CA GLU A 391 -22.34 58.38 33.89
C GLU A 391 -23.82 58.56 34.29
N THR A 392 -24.46 57.56 34.90
CA THR A 392 -25.84 57.72 35.39
C THR A 392 -25.95 58.74 36.53
N PHE A 393 -24.98 58.81 37.44
CA PHE A 393 -24.94 59.85 38.47
C PHE A 393 -24.67 61.25 37.91
N LEU A 394 -23.92 61.38 36.82
CA LEU A 394 -23.72 62.67 36.14
C LEU A 394 -25.03 63.19 35.54
N VAL A 395 -25.80 62.33 34.85
CA VAL A 395 -27.13 62.68 34.34
C VAL A 395 -28.08 63.07 35.47
N GLN A 396 -28.18 62.26 36.53
CA GLN A 396 -29.01 62.59 37.70
C GLN A 396 -28.62 63.92 38.37
N ARG A 397 -27.32 64.22 38.43
CA ARG A 397 -26.81 65.50 38.96
C ARG A 397 -27.21 66.67 38.06
N GLU A 398 -27.18 66.50 36.75
CA GLU A 398 -27.57 67.54 35.79
C GLU A 398 -29.09 67.78 35.80
N ASP A 399 -29.90 66.73 35.91
CA ASP A 399 -31.36 66.84 36.15
C ASP A 399 -31.66 67.60 37.45
N LEU A 400 -30.98 67.24 38.56
CA LEU A 400 -31.12 67.92 39.86
C LEU A 400 -30.60 69.37 39.82
N GLU A 401 -29.59 69.68 39.02
CA GLU A 401 -29.10 71.05 38.83
C GLU A 401 -30.11 71.88 38.02
N LEU A 402 -30.74 71.31 36.98
CA LEU A 402 -31.86 71.94 36.26
C LEU A 402 -33.07 72.18 37.17
N GLU A 403 -33.43 71.21 38.02
CA GLU A 403 -34.50 71.37 39.01
C GLU A 403 -34.15 72.45 40.05
N ALA A 404 -32.94 72.43 40.61
CA ALA A 404 -32.49 73.45 41.57
C ALA A 404 -32.44 74.86 40.95
N ASN A 405 -32.07 74.97 39.67
CA ASN A 405 -32.14 76.23 38.92
C ASN A 405 -33.60 76.67 38.67
N SER A 406 -34.51 75.74 38.38
CA SER A 406 -35.95 76.01 38.25
C SER A 406 -36.56 76.51 39.57
N ILE A 407 -36.29 75.81 40.68
CA ILE A 407 -36.72 76.19 42.03
C ILE A 407 -36.14 77.55 42.44
N ARG A 408 -34.87 77.84 42.13
CA ARG A 408 -34.26 79.16 42.36
C ARG A 408 -34.99 80.25 41.58
N ASN A 409 -35.34 80.01 40.32
CA ASN A 409 -36.09 80.96 39.51
C ASN A 409 -37.53 81.17 40.02
N GLN A 410 -38.20 80.11 40.51
CA GLN A 410 -39.50 80.23 41.17
C GLN A 410 -39.41 81.02 42.48
N LYS A 411 -38.41 80.71 43.33
CA LYS A 411 -38.12 81.44 44.56
C LYS A 411 -37.91 82.94 44.28
N ASN A 412 -37.06 83.29 43.32
CA ASN A 412 -36.79 84.69 42.99
C ASN A 412 -38.08 85.43 42.58
N ARG A 413 -38.96 84.79 41.78
CA ARG A 413 -40.29 85.36 41.42
C ARG A 413 -41.20 85.56 42.64
N LEU A 414 -41.19 84.63 43.59
CA LEU A 414 -41.96 84.77 44.84
C LEU A 414 -41.38 85.87 45.75
N GLU A 415 -40.05 86.00 45.84
CA GLU A 415 -39.40 87.10 46.57
C GLU A 415 -39.67 88.47 45.90
N GLU A 416 -39.74 88.53 44.57
CA GLU A 416 -40.16 89.72 43.82
C GLU A 416 -41.63 90.10 44.14
N LEU A 417 -42.53 89.10 44.13
CA LEU A 417 -43.95 89.28 44.44
C LEU A 417 -44.18 89.72 45.89
N ILE A 418 -43.45 89.12 46.85
CA ILE A 418 -43.47 89.52 48.26
C ILE A 418 -42.93 90.94 48.41
N ARG A 419 -41.85 91.32 47.72
CA ARG A 419 -41.31 92.69 47.76
C ARG A 419 -42.33 93.70 47.23
N SER A 420 -43.01 93.38 46.13
CA SER A 420 -44.09 94.20 45.57
C SER A 420 -45.31 94.31 46.49
N LYS A 421 -45.76 93.19 47.10
CA LYS A 421 -46.88 93.22 48.06
C LYS A 421 -46.54 93.88 49.38
N ASN A 422 -45.30 93.84 49.84
CA ASN A 422 -44.85 94.63 50.97
C ASN A 422 -44.88 96.13 50.63
N GLN A 423 -44.39 96.54 49.46
CA GLN A 423 -44.48 97.93 49.00
C GLN A 423 -45.95 98.43 48.87
N GLU A 424 -46.86 97.59 48.37
CA GLU A 424 -48.30 97.87 48.35
C GLU A 424 -48.88 98.01 49.77
N THR A 425 -48.46 97.13 50.69
CA THR A 425 -48.87 97.19 52.11
C THR A 425 -48.29 98.41 52.84
N ASP A 426 -47.07 98.83 52.49
CA ASP A 426 -46.44 100.06 52.99
C ASP A 426 -47.21 101.30 52.51
N GLN A 427 -47.56 101.37 51.22
CA GLN A 427 -48.37 102.46 50.66
C GLN A 427 -49.76 102.53 51.29
N LEU A 428 -50.43 101.39 51.47
CA LEU A 428 -51.74 101.30 52.14
C LEU A 428 -51.66 101.66 53.62
N ARG A 429 -50.56 101.31 54.32
CA ARG A 429 -50.32 101.73 55.70
C ARG A 429 -50.11 103.24 55.77
N GLU A 430 -49.26 103.82 54.92
CA GLU A 430 -49.09 105.28 54.88
C GLU A 430 -50.41 106.00 54.54
N GLU A 431 -51.24 105.44 53.66
CA GLU A 431 -52.56 106.01 53.37
C GLU A 431 -53.49 105.88 54.59
N GLY A 432 -53.45 104.75 55.29
CA GLY A 432 -54.11 104.58 56.58
C GLY A 432 -53.64 105.60 57.62
N GLU A 433 -52.34 105.84 57.74
CA GLU A 433 -51.75 106.84 58.65
C GLU A 433 -52.15 108.27 58.25
N ARG A 434 -52.15 108.61 56.95
CA ARG A 434 -52.67 109.89 56.42
C ARG A 434 -54.16 110.07 56.74
N MET A 435 -54.98 109.02 56.58
CA MET A 435 -56.40 109.04 56.92
C MET A 435 -56.63 109.18 58.43
N HIS A 436 -55.88 108.48 59.28
CA HIS A 436 -55.98 108.63 60.74
C HIS A 436 -55.53 110.02 61.20
N ALA A 437 -54.46 110.59 60.62
CA ALA A 437 -54.05 111.96 60.88
C ALA A 437 -55.14 112.96 60.48
N ARG A 438 -55.82 112.74 59.34
CA ARG A 438 -56.96 113.58 58.91
C ARG A 438 -58.20 113.40 59.79
N ILE A 439 -58.44 112.19 60.32
CA ILE A 439 -59.49 111.94 61.32
C ILE A 439 -59.17 112.72 62.60
N LEU A 440 -57.96 112.61 63.15
CA LEU A 440 -57.53 113.36 64.34
C LEU A 440 -57.60 114.88 64.14
N GLU A 441 -57.28 115.38 62.94
CA GLU A 441 -57.46 116.80 62.59
C GLU A 441 -58.94 117.20 62.60
N LEU A 442 -59.82 116.39 62.02
CA LEU A 442 -61.27 116.62 62.00
C LEU A 442 -61.90 116.49 63.39
N GLU A 443 -61.45 115.54 64.21
CA GLU A 443 -61.84 115.37 65.61
C GLU A 443 -61.38 116.58 66.44
N GLY A 444 -60.17 117.09 66.21
CA GLY A 444 -59.69 118.35 66.80
C GLY A 444 -60.55 119.54 66.40
N ILE A 445 -60.88 119.70 65.11
CA ILE A 445 -61.77 120.78 64.62
C ILE A 445 -63.20 120.63 65.19
N LEU A 446 -63.67 119.40 65.42
CA LEU A 446 -64.97 119.12 66.06
C LEU A 446 -64.93 119.39 67.57
N LEU A 447 -63.81 119.13 68.23
CA LEU A 447 -63.59 119.42 69.65
C LEU A 447 -63.48 120.94 69.88
N ASP A 448 -62.65 121.64 69.10
CA ASP A 448 -62.56 123.11 69.10
C ASP A 448 -63.93 123.75 68.82
N ARG A 449 -64.72 123.16 67.91
CA ARG A 449 -66.11 123.58 67.69
C ARG A 449 -66.98 123.30 68.91
N GLY A 450 -66.90 122.11 69.51
CA GLY A 450 -67.60 121.77 70.75
C GLY A 450 -67.30 122.73 71.90
N ASP A 451 -66.02 123.08 72.08
CA ASP A 451 -65.57 124.06 73.06
C ASP A 451 -65.91 125.51 72.68
N SER A 452 -66.15 125.83 71.40
CA SER A 452 -66.77 127.10 70.99
C SER A 452 -68.29 127.13 71.19
N PHE A 453 -68.96 125.97 71.06
CA PHE A 453 -70.37 125.81 71.39
C PHE A 453 -70.60 125.77 72.91
N SER A 454 -69.63 125.35 73.73
CA SER A 454 -69.75 125.23 75.19
C SER A 454 -70.08 126.57 75.88
N PRO A 455 -69.42 127.71 75.58
CA PRO A 455 -69.86 129.05 75.99
C PRO A 455 -71.24 129.43 75.44
N CYS A 456 -71.51 129.15 74.16
CA CYS A 456 -72.77 129.54 73.50
C CYS A 456 -73.98 128.78 74.08
N GLN A 457 -73.79 127.50 74.42
CA GLN A 457 -74.75 126.68 75.16
C GLN A 457 -74.91 127.19 76.59
N LYS A 458 -73.83 127.54 77.30
CA LYS A 458 -73.93 128.14 78.64
C LYS A 458 -74.61 129.50 78.64
N GLU A 459 -74.43 130.32 77.61
CA GLU A 459 -75.20 131.55 77.41
C GLU A 459 -76.68 131.23 77.12
N TYR A 460 -76.97 130.26 76.26
CA TYR A 460 -78.34 129.79 76.01
C TYR A 460 -79.01 129.29 77.30
N ASP A 461 -78.39 128.33 77.98
CA ASP A 461 -78.85 127.75 79.25
C ASP A 461 -79.03 128.82 80.31
N SER A 462 -78.09 129.76 80.46
CA SER A 462 -78.22 130.86 81.44
C SER A 462 -79.41 131.76 81.13
N ARG A 463 -79.67 132.03 79.84
CA ARG A 463 -80.73 132.91 79.34
C ARG A 463 -82.08 132.21 79.31
N GLU A 464 -82.11 130.90 79.11
CA GLU A 464 -83.28 130.04 79.32
C GLU A 464 -83.63 129.98 80.82
N ASN A 465 -82.66 129.84 81.71
CA ASN A 465 -82.89 129.92 83.15
C ASN A 465 -83.33 131.34 83.59
N GLU A 466 -82.76 132.40 83.01
CA GLU A 466 -83.18 133.79 83.27
C GLU A 466 -84.62 134.04 82.79
N THR A 467 -84.96 133.65 81.56
CA THR A 467 -86.31 133.80 81.02
C THR A 467 -87.32 132.88 81.69
N SER A 468 -86.94 131.67 82.07
CA SER A 468 -87.74 130.76 82.91
C SER A 468 -88.02 131.38 84.28
N THR A 469 -87.03 132.04 84.89
CA THR A 469 -87.20 132.79 86.16
C THR A 469 -88.13 133.99 85.98
N GLN A 470 -88.01 134.75 84.88
CA GLN A 470 -88.92 135.85 84.53
C GLN A 470 -90.35 135.35 84.27
N ILE A 471 -90.51 134.23 83.54
CA ILE A 471 -91.79 133.57 83.29
C ILE A 471 -92.40 133.07 84.61
N MET A 472 -91.61 132.53 85.54
CA MET A 472 -92.08 132.09 86.86
C MET A 472 -92.55 133.28 87.71
N ALA A 473 -91.81 134.39 87.70
CA ALA A 473 -92.20 135.63 88.38
C ALA A 473 -93.49 136.23 87.78
N LEU A 474 -93.60 136.33 86.45
CA LEU A 474 -94.81 136.78 85.76
C LEU A 474 -96.00 135.83 86.02
N LYS A 475 -95.77 134.52 86.03
CA LYS A 475 -96.80 133.52 86.37
C LYS A 475 -97.28 133.65 87.81
N SER A 476 -96.38 134.01 88.74
CA SER A 476 -96.75 134.33 90.12
C SER A 476 -97.57 135.63 90.23
N GLN A 477 -97.24 136.66 89.44
CA GLN A 477 -98.04 137.89 89.36
C GLN A 477 -99.43 137.65 88.75
N VAL A 478 -99.52 136.82 87.70
CA VAL A 478 -100.80 136.38 87.13
C VAL A 478 -101.60 135.58 88.16
N PHE A 479 -100.96 134.73 88.97
CA PHE A 479 -101.64 133.98 90.02
C PHE A 479 -102.18 134.87 91.13
N SER A 480 -101.41 135.89 91.59
CA SER A 480 -101.93 136.85 92.57
C SER A 480 -103.06 137.70 91.99
N LEU A 481 -102.92 138.19 90.75
CA LEU A 481 -103.99 138.97 90.09
C LEU A 481 -105.25 138.15 89.82
N GLN A 482 -105.13 136.84 89.56
CA GLN A 482 -106.26 135.93 89.46
C GLN A 482 -106.93 135.73 90.84
N GLN A 483 -106.15 135.57 91.90
CA GLN A 483 -106.66 135.46 93.26
C GLN A 483 -107.36 136.76 93.73
N ASP A 484 -106.81 137.92 93.38
CA ASP A 484 -107.43 139.23 93.61
C ASP A 484 -108.73 139.39 92.80
N LEU A 485 -108.76 138.92 91.55
CA LEU A 485 -109.95 138.94 90.70
C LEU A 485 -111.06 138.03 91.25
N ASP A 486 -110.73 136.81 91.66
CA ASP A 486 -111.68 135.87 92.26
C ASP A 486 -112.20 136.39 93.62
N SER A 487 -111.33 137.03 94.41
CA SER A 487 -111.72 137.76 95.62
C SER A 487 -112.71 138.88 95.31
N LEU A 488 -112.40 139.77 94.36
CA LEU A 488 -113.28 140.87 93.94
C LEU A 488 -114.59 140.38 93.31
N LEU A 489 -114.61 139.25 92.61
CA LEU A 489 -115.83 138.63 92.11
C LEU A 489 -116.70 138.09 93.25
N SER A 490 -116.10 137.49 94.28
CA SER A 490 -116.82 137.02 95.46
C SER A 490 -117.35 138.18 96.33
N GLU A 491 -116.56 139.25 96.50
CA GLU A 491 -116.98 140.48 97.18
C GLU A 491 -118.09 141.18 96.39
N LYS A 492 -117.97 141.28 95.06
CA LYS A 492 -119.04 141.78 94.19
C LYS A 492 -120.32 140.96 94.35
N SER A 493 -120.24 139.63 94.37
CA SER A 493 -121.41 138.76 94.58
C SER A 493 -122.08 138.98 95.95
N LEU A 494 -121.27 139.17 96.99
CA LEU A 494 -121.76 139.54 98.33
C LEU A 494 -122.45 140.91 98.32
N VAL A 495 -121.84 141.92 97.69
CA VAL A 495 -122.37 143.28 97.56
C VAL A 495 -123.64 143.33 96.69
N GLU A 496 -123.74 142.52 95.63
CA GLU A 496 -124.95 142.42 94.79
C GLU A 496 -126.10 141.75 95.57
N THR A 497 -125.84 140.64 96.27
CA THR A 497 -126.87 139.98 97.11
C THR A 497 -127.24 140.80 98.36
N GLN A 498 -126.36 141.67 98.85
CA GLN A 498 -126.64 142.65 99.91
C GLN A 498 -127.43 143.85 99.36
N ASN A 499 -127.11 144.35 98.16
CA ASN A 499 -127.89 145.40 97.48
C ASN A 499 -129.31 144.96 97.13
N GLU A 500 -129.51 143.71 96.67
CA GLU A 500 -130.87 143.20 96.49
C GLU A 500 -131.64 143.11 97.81
N ARG A 501 -130.97 142.70 98.90
CA ARG A 501 -131.59 142.63 100.22
C ARG A 501 -132.03 144.01 100.68
N LEU A 502 -131.11 144.97 100.67
CA LEU A 502 -131.39 146.38 100.97
C LEU A 502 -132.45 146.98 100.03
N ARG A 503 -132.52 146.59 98.75
CA ARG A 503 -133.61 147.02 97.84
C ARG A 503 -134.97 146.45 98.26
N ARG A 504 -135.04 145.20 98.69
CA ARG A 504 -136.28 144.59 99.21
C ARG A 504 -136.69 145.22 100.53
N ASP A 505 -135.74 145.43 101.43
CA ASP A 505 -135.95 146.09 102.73
C ASP A 505 -136.42 147.56 102.53
N VAL A 506 -135.78 148.31 101.61
CA VAL A 506 -136.18 149.68 101.24
C VAL A 506 -137.54 149.72 100.57
N MET A 507 -137.88 148.78 99.67
CA MET A 507 -139.25 148.72 99.11
C MET A 507 -140.31 148.42 100.18
N GLN A 508 -139.99 147.57 101.16
CA GLN A 508 -140.89 147.26 102.27
C GLN A 508 -141.06 148.46 103.22
N ILE A 509 -139.98 149.17 103.55
CA ILE A 509 -140.00 150.42 104.32
C ILE A 509 -140.72 151.53 103.55
N GLN A 510 -140.49 151.66 102.25
CA GLN A 510 -141.15 152.66 101.39
C GLN A 510 -142.66 152.42 101.31
N PHE A 511 -143.11 151.17 101.16
CA PHE A 511 -144.54 150.84 101.17
C PHE A 511 -145.20 151.13 102.53
N GLN A 512 -144.47 150.98 103.64
CA GLN A 512 -144.94 151.39 104.97
C GLN A 512 -144.97 152.92 105.10
N MET A 513 -143.89 153.60 104.71
CA MET A 513 -143.79 155.06 104.71
C MET A 513 -144.83 155.73 103.80
N GLU A 514 -145.17 155.18 102.64
CA GLU A 514 -146.16 155.79 101.74
C GLU A 514 -147.58 155.71 102.32
N ASN A 515 -147.90 154.63 103.06
CA ASN A 515 -149.14 154.54 103.83
C ASN A 515 -149.16 155.50 105.02
N GLU A 516 -148.05 155.64 105.76
CA GLU A 516 -147.96 156.65 106.84
C GLU A 516 -147.95 158.07 106.30
N VAL A 517 -147.31 158.34 105.15
CA VAL A 517 -147.31 159.64 104.47
C VAL A 517 -148.71 160.00 103.99
N HIS A 518 -149.50 159.07 103.45
CA HIS A 518 -150.91 159.35 103.13
C HIS A 518 -151.71 159.78 104.38
N ASN A 519 -151.49 159.08 105.50
CA ASN A 519 -152.14 159.35 106.79
C ASN A 519 -151.64 160.68 107.42
N LEU A 520 -150.37 161.03 107.23
CA LEU A 520 -149.76 162.29 107.68
C LEU A 520 -150.11 163.46 106.76
N THR A 521 -150.25 163.27 105.44
CA THR A 521 -150.76 164.28 104.50
C THR A 521 -152.17 164.71 104.89
N SER A 522 -153.01 163.78 105.35
CA SER A 522 -154.33 164.11 105.90
C SER A 522 -154.26 165.04 107.13
N LYS A 523 -153.29 164.84 108.04
CA LYS A 523 -153.08 165.69 109.23
C LYS A 523 -152.34 167.00 108.95
N VAL A 524 -151.37 166.98 108.03
CA VAL A 524 -150.64 168.17 107.57
C VAL A 524 -151.59 169.10 106.80
N GLY A 525 -152.59 168.58 106.09
CA GLY A 525 -153.67 169.37 105.49
C GLY A 525 -154.44 170.26 106.49
N GLU A 526 -154.60 169.81 107.74
CA GLU A 526 -155.21 170.64 108.80
C GLU A 526 -154.21 171.69 109.34
N GLN A 527 -152.94 171.33 109.53
CA GLN A 527 -151.91 172.26 110.02
C GLN A 527 -151.46 173.30 108.96
N GLN A 528 -151.61 173.00 107.68
CA GLN A 528 -151.43 173.92 106.56
C GLN A 528 -152.45 175.07 106.55
N LYS A 529 -153.47 175.04 107.42
CA LYS A 529 -154.41 176.14 107.65
C LYS A 529 -153.95 177.17 108.71
N ILE A 530 -152.91 176.86 109.50
CA ILE A 530 -152.49 177.69 110.66
C ILE A 530 -151.06 178.24 110.51
N LEU A 531 -150.19 177.61 109.70
CA LEU A 531 -148.83 178.12 109.48
C LEU A 531 -148.71 179.17 108.37
N LYS A 532 -149.73 179.35 107.53
CA LYS A 532 -149.77 180.44 106.54
C LYS A 532 -149.89 181.82 107.19
N ASP A 533 -150.51 181.90 108.36
CA ASP A 533 -150.62 183.12 109.17
C ASP A 533 -149.35 183.44 109.99
N LYS A 534 -148.21 182.82 109.65
CA LYS A 534 -146.87 183.14 110.18
C LYS A 534 -145.85 183.56 109.12
N GLU A 535 -146.27 183.69 107.86
CA GLU A 535 -145.41 184.03 106.72
C GLU A 535 -144.87 185.48 106.78
N ASP A 536 -145.54 186.39 107.51
CA ASP A 536 -145.21 187.82 107.61
C ASP A 536 -144.33 188.24 108.82
N THR A 537 -143.84 187.30 109.63
CA THR A 537 -142.98 187.63 110.79
C THR A 537 -141.63 186.93 110.78
N ILE A 538 -140.58 187.67 111.22
CA ILE A 538 -139.15 187.28 111.26
C ILE A 538 -138.36 187.58 109.94
N LYS A 539 -138.58 188.78 109.38
CA LYS A 539 -137.50 189.55 108.72
C LYS A 539 -136.54 190.16 109.78
N LYS A 540 -135.90 189.36 110.65
CA LYS A 540 -135.06 189.92 111.74
C LYS A 540 -134.02 188.95 112.34
N LEU A 541 -132.77 189.02 111.84
CA LEU A 541 -131.51 188.51 112.45
C LEU A 541 -131.38 186.96 112.53
N THR A 542 -130.21 186.31 112.41
CA THR A 542 -128.84 186.75 111.99
C THR A 542 -127.98 185.58 111.50
N GLU A 543 -127.04 185.90 110.60
CA GLU A 543 -125.60 185.58 110.54
C GLU A 543 -124.94 184.89 111.78
N GLU A 544 -123.78 184.17 111.73
CA GLU A 544 -122.74 183.97 110.69
C GLU A 544 -121.77 182.77 110.99
N THR A 545 -120.71 182.61 110.15
CA THR A 545 -119.39 181.95 110.37
C THR A 545 -119.19 180.45 110.02
N LYS A 546 -118.04 179.94 109.51
CA LYS A 546 -116.78 180.54 108.93
C LYS A 546 -115.99 179.53 108.02
N VAL A 547 -114.80 179.92 107.53
CA VAL A 547 -113.98 179.32 106.42
C VAL A 547 -112.49 179.06 106.85
N VAL A 548 -111.62 178.42 106.00
CA VAL A 548 -110.12 178.59 105.81
C VAL A 548 -109.13 177.42 106.16
N ARG A 549 -108.19 177.00 105.25
CA ARG A 549 -106.66 176.96 105.31
C ARG A 549 -105.86 175.93 104.38
N HIS A 550 -104.51 175.98 104.42
CA HIS A 550 -103.45 175.33 103.55
C HIS A 550 -102.72 174.10 104.19
N HIS A 551 -101.54 173.50 103.85
CA HIS A 551 -100.20 173.81 103.21
C HIS A 551 -99.43 172.46 102.85
N LEU A 552 -98.13 172.24 102.47
CA LEU A 552 -96.85 173.01 102.32
C LEU A 552 -95.83 172.50 101.19
N LEU A 553 -94.69 171.81 101.49
CA LEU A 553 -93.46 171.52 100.64
C LEU A 553 -92.75 170.16 101.03
N ASP A 554 -91.54 169.66 100.62
CA ASP A 554 -90.25 170.22 100.06
C ASP A 554 -89.34 169.21 99.23
N SER A 555 -87.99 169.14 99.44
CA SER A 555 -86.90 168.51 98.61
C SER A 555 -85.82 167.75 99.47
N PRO A 556 -84.53 167.40 99.11
CA PRO A 556 -83.70 167.46 97.87
C PRO A 556 -82.71 166.25 97.57
N LYS A 557 -81.74 166.47 96.65
CA LYS A 557 -80.72 165.59 95.97
C LYS A 557 -79.56 165.00 96.82
N TYR A 558 -78.77 164.05 96.23
CA TYR A 558 -77.35 163.79 96.58
C TYR A 558 -76.37 163.59 95.37
N ARG A 559 -75.24 162.84 95.47
CA ARG A 559 -74.02 162.98 94.59
C ARG A 559 -73.07 161.74 94.50
N SER A 560 -72.21 161.72 93.45
CA SER A 560 -70.88 161.06 93.25
C SER A 560 -70.83 159.71 92.47
N LEU A 561 -69.83 159.32 91.63
CA LEU A 561 -68.54 159.84 91.06
C LEU A 561 -67.24 159.08 91.48
N ASP A 562 -66.54 158.45 90.52
CA ASP A 562 -65.06 158.28 90.30
C ASP A 562 -64.80 157.11 89.27
N SER A 563 -63.83 157.02 88.33
CA SER A 563 -62.43 157.51 88.07
C SER A 563 -61.32 156.50 88.51
N PRO A 564 -60.10 156.35 87.91
CA PRO A 564 -59.40 156.91 86.71
C PRO A 564 -58.91 155.84 85.65
N LYS A 565 -58.45 156.10 84.40
CA LYS A 565 -57.13 156.57 83.80
C LYS A 565 -55.84 155.81 84.25
N TYR A 566 -54.73 155.60 83.50
CA TYR A 566 -54.00 156.44 82.49
C TYR A 566 -52.81 155.72 81.74
N ARG A 567 -52.41 156.19 80.53
CA ARG A 567 -51.05 156.20 79.86
C ARG A 567 -50.29 154.86 79.55
N SER A 568 -49.11 154.82 78.87
CA SER A 568 -48.57 155.45 77.61
C SER A 568 -47.05 155.18 77.37
N LEU A 569 -46.64 155.06 76.09
CA LEU A 569 -45.30 155.33 75.47
C LEU A 569 -44.06 154.42 75.69
N ASP A 570 -43.23 154.39 74.62
CA ASP A 570 -41.78 154.16 74.49
C ASP A 570 -41.07 152.78 74.58
N SER A 571 -39.88 152.76 73.96
CA SER A 571 -38.86 151.69 73.75
C SER A 571 -37.53 152.14 74.44
N PRO A 572 -36.31 151.53 74.30
CA PRO A 572 -35.85 150.33 73.56
C PRO A 572 -34.75 149.42 74.22
N ARG A 573 -34.36 148.35 73.48
CA ARG A 573 -33.00 147.72 73.36
C ARG A 573 -32.32 146.93 74.51
N THR A 574 -31.81 145.73 74.16
CA THR A 574 -30.56 145.03 74.61
C THR A 574 -30.50 143.64 73.90
N ASN A 575 -29.42 142.84 73.79
CA ASN A 575 -27.96 143.10 73.65
C ASN A 575 -27.27 141.85 72.97
N PRO A 576 -26.51 141.95 71.86
CA PRO A 576 -26.23 140.78 70.99
C PRO A 576 -24.78 140.23 70.99
N GLN A 577 -24.29 139.59 72.07
CA GLN A 577 -22.89 139.08 72.11
C GLN A 577 -22.68 137.67 72.73
N SER A 578 -23.73 136.87 72.89
CA SER A 578 -23.67 135.49 73.40
C SER A 578 -24.03 134.40 72.36
N LEU A 579 -24.73 134.77 71.29
CA LEU A 579 -25.17 133.83 70.24
C LEU A 579 -24.04 133.50 69.25
N GLU A 580 -23.27 134.53 68.88
CA GLU A 580 -22.20 134.51 67.87
C GLU A 580 -21.11 133.47 68.18
N ARG A 581 -20.52 133.51 69.39
CA ARG A 581 -19.49 132.54 69.82
C ARG A 581 -19.93 131.07 69.78
N LYS A 582 -21.22 130.78 70.00
CA LYS A 582 -21.75 129.40 69.91
C LYS A 582 -21.93 128.92 68.47
N ILE A 583 -22.11 129.84 67.52
CA ILE A 583 -22.13 129.53 66.09
C ILE A 583 -20.69 129.26 65.62
N GLU A 584 -19.73 130.06 66.07
CA GLU A 584 -18.30 129.93 65.76
C GLU A 584 -17.70 128.56 66.19
N GLU A 585 -17.90 128.16 67.46
CA GLU A 585 -17.42 126.87 67.97
C GLU A 585 -18.06 125.68 67.25
N LEU A 586 -19.37 125.77 66.94
CA LEU A 586 -20.09 124.73 66.23
C LEU A 586 -19.55 124.57 64.80
N ALA A 587 -19.37 125.68 64.08
CA ALA A 587 -18.81 125.70 62.73
C ALA A 587 -17.38 125.14 62.69
N GLY A 588 -16.51 125.54 63.62
CA GLY A 588 -15.15 125.00 63.75
C GLY A 588 -15.14 123.49 63.97
N SER A 589 -16.03 122.97 64.83
CA SER A 589 -16.14 121.53 65.07
C SER A 589 -16.64 120.74 63.84
N PHE A 590 -17.47 121.36 62.99
CA PHE A 590 -17.95 120.78 61.74
C PHE A 590 -16.87 120.78 60.64
N HIS A 591 -16.12 121.87 60.48
CA HIS A 591 -15.00 121.93 59.54
C HIS A 591 -13.93 120.88 59.87
N MET A 592 -13.53 120.78 61.14
CA MET A 592 -12.53 119.79 61.59
C MET A 592 -12.97 118.34 61.31
N LYS A 593 -14.28 118.04 61.36
CA LYS A 593 -14.85 116.73 61.01
C LYS A 593 -14.90 116.49 59.51
N MET A 594 -15.27 117.50 58.71
CA MET A 594 -15.29 117.42 57.24
C MET A 594 -13.88 117.25 56.68
N GLU A 595 -12.89 118.01 57.17
CA GLU A 595 -11.51 117.94 56.70
C GLU A 595 -10.86 116.58 57.02
N ASN A 596 -11.15 116.02 58.20
CA ASN A 596 -10.74 114.64 58.51
C ASN A 596 -11.45 113.60 57.61
N HIS A 597 -12.73 113.78 57.28
CA HIS A 597 -13.41 112.92 56.30
C HIS A 597 -12.78 113.01 54.91
N ILE A 598 -12.51 114.23 54.42
CA ILE A 598 -11.85 114.47 53.13
C ILE A 598 -10.48 113.79 53.09
N ARG A 599 -9.66 113.94 54.14
CA ARG A 599 -8.35 113.28 54.24
C ARG A 599 -8.45 111.75 54.23
N ILE A 600 -9.41 111.18 54.96
CA ILE A 600 -9.66 109.72 54.97
C ILE A 600 -10.16 109.23 53.60
N LEU A 601 -11.02 110.00 52.92
CA LEU A 601 -11.49 109.68 51.56
C LEU A 601 -10.34 109.72 50.55
N TYR A 602 -9.47 110.73 50.57
CA TYR A 602 -8.27 110.77 49.72
C TYR A 602 -7.33 109.58 49.96
N GLN A 603 -7.09 109.19 51.21
CA GLN A 603 -6.28 107.99 51.51
C GLN A 603 -6.95 106.70 51.02
N ARG A 604 -8.28 106.58 51.13
CA ARG A 604 -9.03 105.43 50.58
C ARG A 604 -8.99 105.38 49.05
N ILE A 605 -9.07 106.53 48.37
CA ILE A 605 -8.94 106.63 46.91
C ILE A 605 -7.56 106.15 46.47
N LEU A 606 -6.47 106.68 47.05
CA LEU A 606 -5.11 106.27 46.69
C LEU A 606 -4.85 104.77 46.91
N VAL A 607 -5.39 104.18 47.98
CA VAL A 607 -5.28 102.73 48.21
C VAL A 607 -6.11 101.93 47.20
N ALA A 608 -7.31 102.39 46.85
CA ALA A 608 -8.13 101.75 45.81
C ALA A 608 -7.48 101.84 44.42
N GLU A 609 -6.89 103.00 44.07
CA GLU A 609 -6.15 103.21 42.83
C GLU A 609 -4.93 102.28 42.73
N GLN A 610 -4.16 102.14 43.82
CA GLN A 610 -3.03 101.21 43.89
C GLN A 610 -3.49 99.75 43.71
N ILE A 611 -4.53 99.32 44.42
CA ILE A 611 -5.10 97.96 44.28
C ILE A 611 -5.61 97.73 42.85
N HIS A 612 -6.26 98.71 42.22
CA HIS A 612 -6.68 98.62 40.83
C HIS A 612 -5.50 98.56 39.85
N ALA A 613 -4.41 99.28 40.10
CA ALA A 613 -3.19 99.22 39.28
C ALA A 613 -2.49 97.86 39.39
N GLU A 614 -2.31 97.34 40.61
CA GLU A 614 -1.76 96.01 40.87
C GLU A 614 -2.62 94.90 40.25
N THR A 615 -3.95 94.98 40.42
CA THR A 615 -4.91 94.05 39.82
C THR A 615 -4.84 94.08 38.28
N LYS A 616 -4.75 95.27 37.69
CA LYS A 616 -4.62 95.45 36.23
C LYS A 616 -3.32 94.86 35.69
N ASP A 617 -2.22 95.04 36.40
CA ASP A 617 -0.91 94.46 36.05
C ASP A 617 -0.90 92.93 36.25
N SER A 618 -1.53 92.40 37.31
CA SER A 618 -1.66 90.95 37.50
C SER A 618 -2.51 90.29 36.41
N TYR A 619 -3.61 90.92 35.99
CA TYR A 619 -4.42 90.44 34.85
C TYR A 619 -3.64 90.51 33.54
N LYS A 620 -2.88 91.58 33.30
CA LYS A 620 -2.01 91.67 32.12
C LYS A 620 -0.98 90.53 32.12
N LYS A 621 -0.21 90.36 33.20
CA LYS A 621 0.78 89.28 33.35
C LYS A 621 0.17 87.88 33.25
N MET A 622 -1.09 87.70 33.65
CA MET A 622 -1.82 86.44 33.47
C MET A 622 -2.20 86.22 32.01
N LYS A 623 -2.71 87.24 31.31
CA LYS A 623 -3.00 87.17 29.88
C LYS A 623 -1.74 86.89 29.06
N ASP A 624 -0.67 87.64 29.29
CA ASP A 624 0.59 87.51 28.55
C ASP A 624 1.17 86.08 28.67
N ARG A 625 0.93 85.36 29.79
CA ARG A 625 1.27 83.92 29.93
C ARG A 625 0.34 83.01 29.12
N LEU A 626 -0.98 83.23 29.19
CA LEU A 626 -1.94 82.42 28.44
C LEU A 626 -1.76 82.57 26.92
N ASP A 627 -1.45 83.77 26.45
CA ASP A 627 -1.14 84.02 25.02
C ASP A 627 0.15 83.27 24.60
N GLN A 628 1.18 83.23 25.46
CA GLN A 628 2.42 82.45 25.23
C GLN A 628 2.18 80.92 25.26
N GLU A 629 1.44 80.41 26.25
CA GLU A 629 1.09 78.98 26.35
C GLU A 629 0.28 78.51 25.12
N ASN A 630 -0.62 79.35 24.60
CA ASN A 630 -1.36 79.07 23.38
C ASN A 630 -0.46 79.01 22.12
N ILE A 631 0.58 79.85 22.04
CA ILE A 631 1.57 79.77 20.94
C ILE A 631 2.30 78.43 20.99
N GLU A 632 2.81 78.03 22.16
CA GLU A 632 3.53 76.77 22.32
C GLU A 632 2.66 75.53 22.08
N LEU A 633 1.39 75.55 22.49
CA LEU A 633 0.43 74.47 22.21
C LEU A 633 0.10 74.37 20.71
N ASN A 634 -0.01 75.50 20.02
CA ASN A 634 -0.22 75.56 18.56
C ASN A 634 1.01 75.02 17.79
N GLU A 635 2.23 75.33 18.24
CA GLU A 635 3.47 74.76 17.68
C GLU A 635 3.58 73.25 17.92
N LYS A 636 3.27 72.77 19.13
CA LYS A 636 3.19 71.32 19.45
C LYS A 636 2.15 70.61 18.58
N THR A 637 0.98 71.23 18.35
CA THR A 637 -0.08 70.69 17.48
C THR A 637 0.42 70.52 16.04
N LYS A 638 1.06 71.55 15.47
CA LYS A 638 1.64 71.50 14.11
C LYS A 638 2.76 70.45 13.99
N ALA A 639 3.54 70.22 15.04
CA ALA A 639 4.55 69.17 15.05
C ALA A 639 3.90 67.77 14.94
N PHE A 640 2.88 67.49 15.76
CA PHE A 640 2.13 66.22 15.69
C PHE A 640 1.38 66.04 14.36
N GLU A 641 0.80 67.09 13.78
CA GLU A 641 0.22 67.04 12.43
C GLU A 641 1.26 66.68 11.35
N GLY A 642 2.50 67.17 11.51
CA GLY A 642 3.63 66.83 10.64
C GLY A 642 4.07 65.36 10.76
N GLU A 643 4.03 64.79 11.97
CA GLU A 643 4.33 63.37 12.20
C GLU A 643 3.21 62.46 11.69
N LEU A 644 1.95 62.79 11.98
CA LEU A 644 0.77 62.07 11.46
C LEU A 644 0.70 62.08 9.93
N ARG A 645 1.25 63.12 9.27
CA ARG A 645 1.37 63.16 7.81
C ARG A 645 2.39 62.15 7.29
N LYS A 646 3.60 62.11 7.85
CA LYS A 646 4.65 61.13 7.49
C LYS A 646 4.17 59.69 7.68
N ILE A 647 3.48 59.42 8.79
CA ILE A 647 2.88 58.10 9.07
C ILE A 647 1.87 57.73 7.99
N ARG A 648 1.02 58.67 7.55
CA ARG A 648 0.02 58.45 6.50
C ARG A 648 0.65 58.24 5.12
N GLU A 649 1.74 58.93 4.82
CA GLU A 649 2.54 58.73 3.60
C GLU A 649 3.18 57.33 3.60
N MET A 650 3.80 56.90 4.70
CA MET A 650 4.33 55.52 4.85
C MET A 650 3.27 54.42 4.68
N PHE A 651 2.02 54.67 5.09
CA PHE A 651 0.92 53.72 4.88
C PHE A 651 0.47 53.63 3.42
N LEU A 652 0.65 54.67 2.60
CA LEU A 652 0.38 54.63 1.16
C LEU A 652 1.44 53.80 0.43
N ASP A 653 2.72 54.07 0.70
CA ASP A 653 3.85 53.30 0.14
C ASP A 653 3.74 51.80 0.49
N ALA A 654 3.39 51.49 1.74
CA ALA A 654 3.14 50.11 2.17
C ALA A 654 1.95 49.47 1.43
N GLY A 655 0.90 50.23 1.13
CA GLY A 655 -0.26 49.76 0.37
C GLY A 655 0.09 49.31 -1.06
N GLU A 656 0.95 50.04 -1.76
CA GLU A 656 1.46 49.63 -3.07
C GLU A 656 2.25 48.31 -2.97
N VAL A 657 3.16 48.19 -1.98
CA VAL A 657 3.92 46.96 -1.74
C VAL A 657 3.01 45.76 -1.45
N PHE A 658 1.95 45.93 -0.64
CA PHE A 658 0.97 44.87 -0.39
C PHE A 658 0.21 44.47 -1.66
N SER A 659 -0.21 45.42 -2.51
CA SER A 659 -0.88 45.11 -3.79
C SER A 659 0.03 44.33 -4.76
N GLY A 660 1.33 44.63 -4.76
CA GLY A 660 2.33 43.88 -5.53
C GLY A 660 2.52 42.45 -5.00
N ALA A 661 2.56 42.29 -3.68
CA ALA A 661 2.63 40.98 -3.03
C ALA A 661 1.37 40.13 -3.28
N GLU A 662 0.17 40.71 -3.21
CA GLU A 662 -1.10 40.05 -3.52
C GLU A 662 -1.18 39.64 -4.99
N THR A 663 -0.69 40.48 -5.90
CA THR A 663 -0.59 40.16 -7.34
C THR A 663 0.37 39.00 -7.61
N MET A 664 1.51 38.91 -6.90
CA MET A 664 2.43 37.77 -6.99
C MET A 664 1.83 36.49 -6.39
N LEU A 665 1.14 36.61 -5.25
CA LEU A 665 0.47 35.50 -4.58
C LEU A 665 -0.63 34.90 -5.47
N LYS A 666 -1.40 35.74 -6.17
CA LYS A 666 -2.44 35.28 -7.09
C LYS A 666 -1.85 34.47 -8.26
N LYS A 667 -0.79 34.96 -8.90
CA LYS A 667 -0.07 34.22 -9.95
C LYS A 667 0.46 32.88 -9.43
N PHE A 668 1.00 32.85 -8.20
CA PHE A 668 1.45 31.60 -7.59
C PHE A 668 0.32 30.57 -7.43
N TYR A 669 -0.91 30.99 -7.11
CA TYR A 669 -2.05 30.07 -7.10
C TYR A 669 -2.44 29.61 -8.52
N GLU A 670 -2.48 30.52 -9.50
CA GLU A 670 -2.77 30.21 -10.91
C GLU A 670 -1.74 29.20 -11.49
N ASP A 671 -0.44 29.35 -11.18
CA ASP A 671 0.62 28.41 -11.55
C ASP A 671 0.50 27.04 -10.83
N ASN A 672 -0.07 27.00 -9.61
CA ASN A 672 -0.26 25.75 -8.87
C ASN A 672 -1.48 24.94 -9.36
N GLU A 673 -2.50 25.55 -9.97
CA GLU A 673 -3.59 24.78 -10.60
C GLU A 673 -3.06 23.86 -11.71
N ILE A 674 -2.05 24.33 -12.47
CA ILE A 674 -1.36 23.56 -13.51
C ILE A 674 -0.66 22.32 -12.92
N LEU A 675 -0.21 22.38 -11.66
CA LEU A 675 0.47 21.27 -10.96
C LEU A 675 -0.50 20.26 -10.32
N SER A 676 -1.74 20.66 -10.04
CA SER A 676 -2.77 19.78 -9.46
C SER A 676 -3.01 18.53 -10.30
N ASP A 677 -3.07 18.70 -11.62
CA ASP A 677 -3.43 17.68 -12.59
C ASP A 677 -2.32 16.60 -12.78
N PRO A 678 -1.02 16.97 -12.91
CA PRO A 678 0.11 16.04 -12.75
C PRO A 678 0.17 15.33 -11.39
N ILE A 679 -0.07 16.04 -10.28
CA ILE A 679 -0.03 15.45 -8.93
C ILE A 679 -1.13 14.40 -8.77
N CYS A 680 -2.33 14.65 -9.30
CA CYS A 680 -3.42 13.68 -9.33
C CYS A 680 -3.07 12.42 -10.17
N ARG A 681 -2.42 12.60 -11.33
CA ARG A 681 -1.93 11.46 -12.16
C ARG A 681 -0.90 10.61 -11.39
N ILE A 682 0.15 11.24 -10.87
CA ILE A 682 1.22 10.56 -10.11
C ILE A 682 0.66 9.85 -8.86
N SER A 683 -0.30 10.47 -8.17
CA SER A 683 -0.98 9.86 -7.01
C SER A 683 -1.73 8.58 -7.41
N ASN A 684 -2.48 8.60 -8.52
CA ASN A 684 -3.22 7.44 -9.01
C ASN A 684 -2.29 6.30 -9.45
N GLU A 685 -1.20 6.61 -10.16
CA GLU A 685 -0.15 5.65 -10.54
C GLU A 685 0.51 5.02 -9.30
N LEU A 686 0.81 5.83 -8.26
CA LEU A 686 1.37 5.35 -7.01
C LEU A 686 0.40 4.42 -6.25
N GLN A 687 -0.92 4.69 -6.26
CA GLN A 687 -1.91 3.77 -5.69
C GLN A 687 -2.10 2.49 -6.53
N PHE A 688 -1.84 2.52 -7.83
CA PHE A 688 -1.80 1.31 -8.66
C PHE A 688 -0.57 0.47 -8.33
N ALA A 689 0.63 1.06 -8.35
CA ALA A 689 1.88 0.39 -7.97
C ALA A 689 1.82 -0.20 -6.54
N LYS A 690 1.23 0.53 -5.59
CA LYS A 690 1.01 0.06 -4.21
C LYS A 690 0.12 -1.19 -4.15
N ARG A 691 -0.96 -1.25 -4.94
CA ARG A 691 -1.85 -2.43 -5.01
C ARG A 691 -1.13 -3.64 -5.60
N TRP A 692 -0.43 -3.45 -6.72
CA TRP A 692 0.39 -4.49 -7.34
C TRP A 692 1.46 -5.05 -6.39
N ILE A 693 2.12 -4.18 -5.61
CA ILE A 693 3.08 -4.60 -4.56
C ILE A 693 2.39 -5.40 -3.44
N THR A 694 1.16 -5.06 -3.04
CA THR A 694 0.43 -5.86 -2.03
C THR A 694 -0.05 -7.21 -2.56
N GLU A 695 -0.50 -7.28 -3.81
CA GLU A 695 -0.98 -8.51 -4.45
C GLU A 695 0.19 -9.49 -4.65
N THR A 696 1.27 -9.05 -5.29
CA THR A 696 2.48 -9.86 -5.50
C THR A 696 3.11 -10.31 -4.17
N LYS A 697 3.09 -9.48 -3.12
CA LYS A 697 3.54 -9.86 -1.77
C LYS A 697 2.70 -11.01 -1.19
N ASP A 698 1.40 -11.04 -1.42
CA ASP A 698 0.51 -12.09 -0.91
C ASP A 698 0.56 -13.36 -1.77
N GLU A 699 0.85 -13.26 -3.06
CA GLU A 699 1.25 -14.40 -3.89
C GLU A 699 2.58 -15.01 -3.44
N ILE A 700 3.59 -14.19 -3.16
CA ILE A 700 4.88 -14.64 -2.61
C ILE A 700 4.71 -15.35 -1.27
N LYS A 701 3.80 -14.89 -0.39
CA LYS A 701 3.44 -15.63 0.85
C LYS A 701 2.87 -17.02 0.54
N LYS A 702 1.91 -17.12 -0.39
CA LYS A 702 1.29 -18.41 -0.79
C LYS A 702 2.32 -19.37 -1.39
N LEU A 703 3.15 -18.87 -2.32
CA LEU A 703 4.24 -19.64 -2.92
C LEU A 703 5.25 -20.10 -1.88
N LYS A 704 5.64 -19.24 -0.93
CA LYS A 704 6.52 -19.64 0.16
C LYS A 704 5.90 -20.74 1.01
N HIS A 705 4.65 -20.62 1.42
CA HIS A 705 3.98 -21.67 2.21
C HIS A 705 3.90 -23.01 1.46
N ASN A 706 3.67 -22.98 0.15
CA ASN A 706 3.71 -24.17 -0.70
C ASN A 706 5.11 -24.80 -0.75
N VAL A 707 6.17 -23.98 -0.87
CA VAL A 707 7.57 -24.45 -0.81
C VAL A 707 7.88 -25.06 0.56
N ASP A 708 7.58 -24.36 1.66
CA ASP A 708 7.80 -24.84 3.03
C ASP A 708 7.08 -26.20 3.27
N SER A 709 5.85 -26.35 2.76
CA SER A 709 5.07 -27.59 2.81
C SER A 709 5.69 -28.73 1.97
N LEU A 710 6.16 -28.42 0.76
CA LEU A 710 6.83 -29.41 -0.10
C LEU A 710 8.19 -29.83 0.47
N THR A 711 8.95 -28.92 1.09
CA THR A 711 10.20 -29.24 1.81
C THR A 711 9.93 -30.17 2.99
N LEU A 712 8.91 -29.91 3.81
CA LEU A 712 8.52 -30.84 4.89
C LEU A 712 8.14 -32.24 4.36
N GLN A 713 7.43 -32.31 3.23
CA GLN A 713 7.10 -33.59 2.58
C GLN A 713 8.31 -34.29 1.97
N LEU A 714 9.31 -33.55 1.48
CA LEU A 714 10.55 -34.10 0.94
C LEU A 714 11.42 -34.68 2.06
N ASN A 715 11.65 -33.92 3.13
CA ASN A 715 12.40 -34.38 4.31
C ASN A 715 11.73 -35.63 4.91
N GLY A 716 10.40 -35.62 5.07
CA GLY A 716 9.61 -36.78 5.54
C GLY A 716 9.50 -37.95 4.53
N LYS A 717 10.10 -37.85 3.34
CA LYS A 717 10.40 -38.97 2.43
C LYS A 717 11.85 -39.40 2.53
N GLU A 718 12.79 -38.46 2.62
CA GLU A 718 14.23 -38.71 2.80
C GLU A 718 14.51 -39.50 4.09
N GLU A 719 13.89 -39.15 5.22
CA GLU A 719 13.94 -39.92 6.47
C GLU A 719 13.49 -41.38 6.27
N LYS A 720 12.43 -41.60 5.48
CA LYS A 720 11.91 -42.95 5.17
C LYS A 720 12.85 -43.70 4.23
N GLU A 721 13.47 -43.01 3.28
CA GLU A 721 14.49 -43.59 2.40
C GLU A 721 15.73 -43.99 3.20
N LEU A 722 16.21 -43.17 4.13
CA LEU A 722 17.33 -43.50 5.02
C LEU A 722 17.00 -44.71 5.90
N LEU A 723 15.79 -44.78 6.48
CA LEU A 723 15.33 -45.95 7.24
C LEU A 723 15.18 -47.21 6.38
N LEU A 724 14.86 -47.07 5.08
CA LEU A 724 14.84 -48.20 4.14
C LEU A 724 16.24 -48.63 3.73
N ARG A 725 17.16 -47.71 3.43
CA ARG A 725 18.57 -47.97 3.15
C ARG A 725 19.25 -48.68 4.31
N GLU A 726 18.99 -48.25 5.54
CA GLU A 726 19.52 -48.90 6.75
C GLU A 726 18.98 -50.34 6.93
N LYS A 727 17.69 -50.57 6.62
CA LYS A 727 17.09 -51.91 6.61
C LYS A 727 17.66 -52.80 5.51
N VAL A 728 17.84 -52.27 4.30
CA VAL A 728 18.46 -52.98 3.17
C VAL A 728 19.88 -53.40 3.55
N TRP A 729 20.71 -52.48 4.04
CA TRP A 729 22.08 -52.79 4.48
C TRP A 729 22.11 -53.87 5.59
N LYS A 730 21.19 -53.82 6.56
CA LYS A 730 21.02 -54.86 7.60
C LYS A 730 20.58 -56.22 7.05
N LEU A 731 19.90 -56.27 5.90
CA LEU A 731 19.53 -57.51 5.21
C LEU A 731 20.66 -58.03 4.32
N GLU A 732 21.36 -57.15 3.60
CA GLU A 732 22.55 -57.47 2.80
C GLU A 732 23.66 -58.07 3.67
N ALA A 733 23.93 -57.49 4.84
CA ALA A 733 24.90 -58.01 5.80
C ALA A 733 24.54 -59.42 6.32
N LYS A 734 23.24 -59.69 6.54
CA LYS A 734 22.75 -61.03 6.91
C LYS A 734 22.88 -62.02 5.75
N LEU A 735 22.46 -61.64 4.55
CA LEU A 735 22.53 -62.46 3.35
C LEU A 735 23.98 -62.80 2.96
N SER A 736 24.90 -61.84 3.11
CA SER A 736 26.33 -62.06 2.92
C SER A 736 26.90 -63.06 3.92
N LYS A 737 26.53 -62.96 5.21
CA LYS A 737 26.94 -63.90 6.25
C LYS A 737 26.37 -65.31 5.99
N GLU A 738 25.06 -65.43 5.79
CA GLU A 738 24.37 -66.70 5.55
C GLU A 738 24.85 -67.35 4.23
N GLY A 739 25.11 -66.53 3.20
CA GLY A 739 25.73 -66.95 1.94
C GLY A 739 27.13 -67.51 2.15
N GLY A 740 27.96 -66.87 2.98
CA GLY A 740 29.29 -67.37 3.34
C GLY A 740 29.25 -68.67 4.17
N GLU A 741 28.31 -68.80 5.11
CA GLU A 741 28.09 -70.04 5.89
C GLU A 741 27.63 -71.19 4.97
N LYS A 742 26.71 -70.93 4.03
CA LYS A 742 26.30 -71.90 3.01
C LYS A 742 27.44 -72.26 2.04
N LEU A 743 28.23 -71.29 1.58
CA LEU A 743 29.37 -71.54 0.69
C LEU A 743 30.43 -72.42 1.38
N ASN A 744 30.74 -72.15 2.65
CA ASN A 744 31.63 -72.99 3.45
C ASN A 744 31.09 -74.42 3.63
N SER A 745 29.76 -74.59 3.70
CA SER A 745 29.11 -75.91 3.76
C SER A 745 29.20 -76.65 2.42
N VAL A 746 28.97 -75.94 1.31
CA VAL A 746 29.15 -76.47 -0.05
C VAL A 746 30.60 -76.91 -0.25
N SER A 747 31.59 -76.09 0.09
CA SER A 747 33.01 -76.48 -0.01
C SER A 747 33.51 -77.43 1.09
N GLN A 748 32.65 -77.91 1.98
CA GLN A 748 32.88 -79.15 2.74
C GLN A 748 32.34 -80.35 1.95
N LEU A 749 31.11 -80.27 1.42
CA LEU A 749 30.50 -81.30 0.60
C LEU A 749 31.30 -81.59 -0.68
N GLU A 750 31.78 -80.58 -1.40
CA GLU A 750 32.66 -80.72 -2.58
C GLU A 750 33.91 -81.56 -2.27
N ARG A 751 34.56 -81.30 -1.12
CA ARG A 751 35.74 -82.09 -0.69
C ARG A 751 35.39 -83.51 -0.26
N MET A 752 34.18 -83.75 0.26
CA MET A 752 33.70 -85.10 0.52
C MET A 752 33.40 -85.85 -0.78
N VAL A 753 32.77 -85.20 -1.76
CA VAL A 753 32.51 -85.77 -3.09
C VAL A 753 33.83 -86.16 -3.77
N VAL A 754 34.81 -85.25 -3.87
CA VAL A 754 36.12 -85.55 -4.49
C VAL A 754 36.85 -86.72 -3.81
N ASN A 755 36.74 -86.85 -2.47
CA ASN A 755 37.31 -87.99 -1.74
C ASN A 755 36.58 -89.30 -2.09
N LEU A 756 35.24 -89.29 -2.16
CA LEU A 756 34.44 -90.45 -2.57
C LEU A 756 34.70 -90.84 -4.03
N GLU A 757 34.78 -89.89 -4.95
CA GLU A 757 35.17 -90.10 -6.35
C GLU A 757 36.55 -90.78 -6.45
N GLN A 758 37.54 -90.30 -5.69
CA GLN A 758 38.88 -90.88 -5.69
C GLN A 758 38.92 -92.29 -5.06
N GLN A 759 38.07 -92.58 -4.07
CA GLN A 759 37.90 -93.93 -3.54
C GLN A 759 37.16 -94.88 -4.50
N VAL A 760 36.18 -94.38 -5.27
CA VAL A 760 35.52 -95.15 -6.33
C VAL A 760 36.54 -95.49 -7.41
N LYS A 761 37.26 -94.50 -7.92
CA LYS A 761 38.29 -94.71 -8.95
C LYS A 761 39.37 -95.70 -8.52
N HIS A 762 39.86 -95.61 -7.27
CA HIS A 762 40.84 -96.57 -6.77
C HIS A 762 40.29 -98.02 -6.72
N LYS A 763 39.01 -98.20 -6.42
CA LYS A 763 38.34 -99.53 -6.48
C LYS A 763 38.14 -100.00 -7.92
N GLU A 764 37.84 -99.10 -8.85
CA GLU A 764 37.76 -99.39 -10.28
C GLU A 764 39.13 -99.81 -10.84
N ASP A 765 40.20 -99.11 -10.50
CA ASP A 765 41.58 -99.46 -10.89
C ASP A 765 41.97 -100.87 -10.37
N ILE A 766 41.63 -101.20 -9.11
CA ILE A 766 41.82 -102.54 -8.54
C ILE A 766 40.99 -103.59 -9.29
N PHE A 767 39.72 -103.30 -9.59
CA PHE A 767 38.84 -104.22 -10.32
C PHE A 767 39.32 -104.44 -11.76
N LEU A 768 39.84 -103.41 -12.42
CA LEU A 768 40.48 -103.50 -13.74
C LEU A 768 41.73 -104.38 -13.68
N GLY A 769 42.58 -104.22 -12.66
CA GLY A 769 43.73 -105.10 -12.40
C GLY A 769 43.33 -106.57 -12.26
N VAL A 770 42.40 -106.87 -11.35
CA VAL A 770 41.85 -108.23 -11.17
C VAL A 770 41.16 -108.76 -12.43
N SER A 771 40.60 -107.88 -13.28
CA SER A 771 40.04 -108.28 -14.58
C SER A 771 41.12 -108.65 -15.61
N GLU A 772 42.28 -108.00 -15.58
CA GLU A 772 43.42 -108.36 -16.46
C GLU A 772 44.14 -109.61 -15.94
N GLU A 773 44.30 -109.77 -14.63
CA GLU A 773 44.78 -111.02 -14.01
C GLU A 773 43.90 -112.22 -14.42
N LYS A 774 42.58 -112.06 -14.42
CA LYS A 774 41.64 -113.08 -14.92
C LYS A 774 41.79 -113.32 -16.43
N ARG A 775 41.95 -112.27 -17.24
CA ARG A 775 42.23 -112.42 -18.69
C ARG A 775 43.55 -113.15 -18.93
N GLU A 776 44.59 -112.86 -18.15
CA GLU A 776 45.90 -113.51 -18.25
C GLU A 776 45.87 -114.97 -17.80
N ALA A 777 45.20 -115.28 -16.67
CA ALA A 777 44.99 -116.67 -16.25
C ALA A 777 44.23 -117.49 -17.31
N ILE A 778 43.27 -116.88 -18.01
CA ILE A 778 42.59 -117.49 -19.16
C ILE A 778 43.56 -117.68 -20.34
N ARG A 779 44.39 -116.68 -20.69
CA ARG A 779 45.42 -116.81 -21.75
C ARG A 779 46.39 -117.97 -21.44
N GLN A 780 46.86 -118.09 -20.21
CA GLN A 780 47.77 -119.16 -19.78
C GLN A 780 47.10 -120.54 -19.79
N LEU A 781 45.84 -120.64 -19.38
CA LEU A 781 45.05 -121.88 -19.50
C LEU A 781 44.86 -122.31 -20.95
N CYS A 782 44.59 -121.39 -21.88
CA CYS A 782 44.51 -121.70 -23.31
C CYS A 782 45.85 -122.25 -23.85
N ILE A 783 46.97 -121.60 -23.54
CA ILE A 783 48.31 -122.07 -23.95
C ILE A 783 48.59 -123.48 -23.40
N LEU A 784 48.22 -123.76 -22.15
CA LEU A 784 48.38 -125.08 -21.54
C LEU A 784 47.49 -126.15 -22.22
N VAL A 785 46.24 -125.81 -22.53
CA VAL A 785 45.31 -126.68 -23.28
C VAL A 785 45.84 -127.00 -24.67
N ASP A 786 46.36 -126.00 -25.39
CA ASP A 786 46.88 -126.20 -26.75
C ASP A 786 48.24 -126.91 -26.78
N TYR A 787 49.07 -126.76 -25.74
CA TYR A 787 50.23 -127.64 -25.51
C TYR A 787 49.79 -129.09 -25.28
N HIS A 788 48.78 -129.34 -24.44
CA HIS A 788 48.26 -130.68 -24.19
C HIS A 788 47.62 -131.30 -25.43
N ARG A 789 46.87 -130.53 -26.23
CA ARG A 789 46.38 -130.96 -27.56
C ARG A 789 47.52 -131.32 -28.49
N SER A 790 48.47 -130.41 -28.68
CA SER A 790 49.62 -130.64 -29.57
C SER A 790 50.38 -131.91 -29.18
N ARG A 791 50.66 -132.11 -27.88
CA ARG A 791 51.30 -133.32 -27.36
C ARG A 791 50.42 -134.58 -27.51
N TYR A 792 49.11 -134.46 -27.34
CA TYR A 792 48.18 -135.58 -27.58
C TYR A 792 48.15 -135.98 -29.06
N ASP A 793 48.14 -135.01 -29.98
CA ASP A 793 48.16 -135.27 -31.41
C ASP A 793 49.49 -135.86 -31.87
N HIS A 794 50.63 -135.41 -31.32
CA HIS A 794 51.93 -136.07 -31.53
C HIS A 794 51.95 -137.52 -31.02
N LEU A 795 51.36 -137.79 -29.84
CA LEU A 795 51.22 -139.15 -29.30
C LEU A 795 50.29 -140.02 -30.17
N ARG A 796 49.16 -139.46 -30.63
CA ARG A 796 48.22 -140.12 -31.54
C ARG A 796 48.89 -140.47 -32.87
N GLU A 797 49.66 -139.54 -33.44
CA GLU A 797 50.40 -139.76 -34.68
C GLU A 797 51.52 -140.80 -34.51
N ALA A 798 52.25 -140.77 -33.38
CA ALA A 798 53.27 -141.77 -33.07
C ALA A 798 52.68 -143.18 -32.90
N ILE A 799 51.50 -143.30 -32.28
CA ILE A 799 50.76 -144.56 -32.17
C ILE A 799 50.29 -145.03 -33.55
N SER A 800 49.72 -144.16 -34.39
CA SER A 800 49.34 -144.49 -35.77
C SER A 800 50.54 -145.00 -36.58
N LYS A 801 51.69 -144.31 -36.53
CA LYS A 801 52.94 -144.71 -37.20
C LYS A 801 53.45 -146.07 -36.70
N LYS A 802 53.37 -146.34 -35.38
CA LYS A 802 53.79 -147.62 -34.79
C LYS A 802 52.86 -148.79 -35.13
N THR A 803 51.59 -148.52 -35.41
CA THR A 803 50.56 -149.55 -35.71
C THR A 803 50.73 -150.16 -37.11
N VAL A 804 51.34 -149.46 -38.06
CA VAL A 804 51.56 -149.95 -39.44
C VAL A 804 52.62 -151.07 -39.50
N HIS A 805 53.56 -151.13 -38.55
CA HIS A 805 54.64 -152.14 -38.54
C HIS A 805 54.24 -153.50 -37.94
N ILE A 806 53.01 -153.68 -37.45
CA ILE A 806 52.53 -154.94 -36.83
C ILE A 806 51.38 -155.56 -37.65
N LYS A 807 51.47 -155.47 -38.99
CA LYS A 807 50.61 -156.19 -39.95
C LYS A 807 51.44 -156.79 -41.10
N ARG A 808 52.51 -157.51 -40.76
CA ARG A 808 53.32 -158.29 -41.71
C ARG A 808 53.82 -159.66 -41.18
N VAL A 809 53.09 -160.26 -40.24
CA VAL A 809 53.08 -161.72 -39.98
C VAL A 809 51.65 -162.13 -39.57
N ALA A 810 50.74 -162.10 -40.56
CA ALA A 810 49.42 -162.73 -40.59
C ALA A 810 48.88 -162.55 -42.02
#